data_AF-A0A0F7PZI0-F1
#
_entry.id   AF-A0A0F7PZI0-F1
#
_cell.length_a   1.000
_cell.length_b   1.000
_cell.length_c   1.000
_cell.angle_alpha   90.00
_cell.angle_beta   90.00
_cell.angle_gamma   90.00
#
_symmetry.space_group_name_H-M   'P 1'
#
loop_
_entity.id
_entity.type
_entity.pdbx_description
1 polymer ?
#
loop_
_entity_poly.entity_id
_entity_poly.type
_entity_poly.pdbx_seq_one_letter_code
_entity_poly.pdbx_strand_id
1 'polypeptide(L)'
;MSNTIATTISNDQTSETSNVVTLRNNQKNENSSNEAADSVQNVTSNTESNVSAENKAPSTENATLKSDTPEVSAPVESNANTSAAPAMRMATSTTTGYDRNAAGIVNRNNINTQPAKENQELANKTNLTSSDNYSSNIYKGKDENYYKIVTIYGNDYVYRAADIQANGTALFQKATTAEDTKNNINISKKDLGNGKTRWTVVFFPHKGLQNVGSNLSGLTSAKFGIALTSDYQIDGNVDMDVISDPNQTFLSHTFKPGSNRSTDITVQNPPAEVKFSFNPNTDVDPNTGLINSETMPAYNNKYLQGPYYFTTATNTGARNLWQTYFKDNDEYNNAYDGSPYLGGDHDFHFSTFKIANENVVDGAKYEDPIIYDTLGHRLNGVVISEGVFNSDNFNQAMEFKSQGDATNIFIDRAQYSSYVISFTTQHTDSYEIGLITSPKNQQFSGISANIYSYQNGYYSMFSSLYGEQRALNPAGALLNPKDIIPNWVPANTAMGQIHTEYLNNAQINVLRNKIQNNITDSDALNNIIKEGNPLNDAMKNLGNSIGQYDSDGKFTDHKVDTTKTSDRYQYADSDTKSTYDNTTNAVSNIIDKSNGTYADQATVEKLTDDENKAWSALNGVKPTDTDKITPNVPEKKVPVANTSNLTETEKDQVKKNVEDANKGNFPDGTVVTVGADGTATVTYPDKSTDTIKGSDLVRPENDADKTTPSVPYKKVPVADPSHLTDSEKDQVKTNVTDANKDNLPSGSQITVGNDGTTTVTYLDGSKDTIPGDKVVEGKSDADKNESKVPGDKVKVDDPNKLTDSEKEELSNNLEKLNPGTVVTIADDGTATVTYPDGSTNIISGSQLVTAKGNGNTTNSNVKVTPTNTNNKINKDNNSLGKNTANAKAGELPQTGETNDSQKLSVIGMALMGILGLFGLGKKRKKD
;
A
#
# COMPACT_ATOMS: atom_id res chain seq x y z
N MET A 1 39.09 16.43 -67.41
CA MET A 1 38.87 17.89 -67.44
C MET A 1 37.51 18.18 -66.82
N SER A 2 37.28 19.43 -66.40
CA SER A 2 36.08 19.99 -65.76
C SER A 2 34.76 19.22 -65.83
N ASN A 3 34.18 18.90 -64.67
CA ASN A 3 32.76 19.13 -64.37
C ASN A 3 32.47 18.95 -62.88
N THR A 4 31.66 19.85 -62.31
CA THR A 4 31.19 19.79 -60.93
C THR A 4 29.90 18.97 -60.86
N ILE A 5 29.88 17.89 -60.09
CA ILE A 5 28.64 17.21 -59.67
C ILE A 5 28.74 16.94 -58.17
N ALA A 6 27.81 17.51 -57.41
CA ALA A 6 27.56 17.13 -56.02
C ALA A 6 26.62 15.92 -56.02
N THR A 7 26.92 14.91 -55.20
CA THR A 7 26.05 13.75 -54.99
C THR A 7 25.47 13.81 -53.59
N THR A 8 24.16 14.00 -53.51
CA THR A 8 23.39 14.05 -52.26
C THR A 8 23.43 12.71 -51.55
N ILE A 9 23.80 12.70 -50.26
CA ILE A 9 23.47 11.60 -49.35
C ILE A 9 22.21 12.03 -48.58
N SER A 10 21.17 11.20 -48.63
CA SER A 10 19.86 11.54 -48.07
C SER A 10 19.87 11.42 -46.54
N ASN A 11 19.53 12.49 -45.85
CA ASN A 11 19.09 12.42 -44.46
C ASN A 11 17.66 11.85 -44.44
N ASP A 12 17.51 10.58 -44.07
CA ASP A 12 16.24 10.04 -43.62
C ASP A 12 16.33 9.80 -42.10
N GLN A 13 16.06 10.85 -41.32
CA GLN A 13 15.99 10.74 -39.86
C GLN A 13 14.58 10.31 -39.44
N THR A 14 14.37 9.00 -39.34
CA THR A 14 13.31 8.47 -38.49
C THR A 14 13.64 8.77 -37.03
N SER A 15 12.78 9.54 -36.37
CA SER A 15 12.90 9.92 -34.96
C SER A 15 12.67 8.73 -34.02
N GLU A 16 13.69 7.91 -33.79
CA GLU A 16 13.73 7.04 -32.62
C GLU A 16 14.38 7.77 -31.44
N THR A 17 13.63 7.89 -30.36
CA THR A 17 14.06 8.55 -29.13
C THR A 17 15.08 7.69 -28.39
N SER A 18 16.37 8.01 -28.53
CA SER A 18 17.45 7.41 -27.74
C SER A 18 17.30 7.71 -26.24
N ASN A 19 16.56 6.86 -25.54
CA ASN A 19 16.62 6.76 -24.09
C ASN A 19 17.86 5.96 -23.66
N VAL A 20 19.04 6.53 -23.88
CA VAL A 20 20.28 6.06 -23.25
C VAL A 20 20.21 6.46 -21.78
N VAL A 21 19.62 5.59 -20.96
CA VAL A 21 19.64 5.74 -19.50
C VAL A 21 21.07 5.53 -19.03
N THR A 22 21.66 6.58 -18.47
CA THR A 22 22.99 6.55 -17.86
C THR A 22 22.96 5.68 -16.60
N LEU A 23 23.17 4.37 -16.74
CA LEU A 23 23.38 3.45 -15.63
C LEU A 23 24.79 3.64 -15.05
N ARG A 24 24.98 4.74 -14.31
CA ARG A 24 26.03 4.85 -13.29
C ARG A 24 25.36 4.85 -11.91
N ASN A 25 25.83 3.95 -11.04
CA ASN A 25 25.40 3.73 -9.66
C ASN A 25 24.00 3.13 -9.47
N ASN A 26 23.92 1.80 -9.32
CA ASN A 26 23.38 1.15 -8.11
C ASN A 26 23.35 -0.39 -8.25
N GLN A 27 24.48 -1.06 -7.96
CA GLN A 27 24.47 -2.43 -7.45
C GLN A 27 25.50 -2.54 -6.31
N LYS A 28 25.09 -2.06 -5.13
CA LYS A 28 25.71 -2.47 -3.88
C LYS A 28 25.15 -3.86 -3.56
N ASN A 29 26.01 -4.88 -3.58
CA ASN A 29 25.61 -6.27 -3.47
C ASN A 29 25.26 -6.62 -2.02
N GLU A 30 24.04 -6.28 -1.58
CA GLU A 30 23.59 -6.55 -0.21
C GLU A 30 23.14 -8.02 -0.06
N ASN A 31 24.08 -8.83 0.42
CA ASN A 31 23.85 -10.24 0.73
C ASN A 31 23.19 -10.34 2.11
N SER A 32 21.86 -10.45 2.16
CA SER A 32 21.10 -10.52 3.42
C SER A 32 21.30 -11.85 4.15
N SER A 33 22.14 -11.84 5.19
CA SER A 33 22.15 -12.87 6.23
C SER A 33 21.32 -12.41 7.43
N ASN A 34 20.09 -12.93 7.56
CA ASN A 34 19.30 -12.78 8.78
C ASN A 34 19.85 -13.72 9.86
N GLU A 35 20.55 -13.17 10.85
CA GLU A 35 20.55 -13.72 12.21
C GLU A 35 19.89 -12.71 13.13
N ALA A 36 18.88 -13.17 13.88
CA ALA A 36 18.18 -12.36 14.86
C ALA A 36 18.89 -12.49 16.22
N ALA A 37 19.21 -11.36 16.84
CA ALA A 37 19.56 -11.29 18.26
C ALA A 37 19.03 -9.97 18.84
N ASP A 38 18.46 -10.04 20.04
CA ASP A 38 17.72 -8.95 20.67
C ASP A 38 18.54 -7.68 20.93
N SER A 39 17.89 -6.52 20.79
CA SER A 39 18.40 -5.25 21.34
C SER A 39 17.46 -4.71 22.42
N VAL A 40 17.81 -4.96 23.67
CA VAL A 40 17.24 -4.25 24.83
C VAL A 40 18.04 -2.96 25.04
N GLN A 41 17.35 -1.83 25.18
CA GLN A 41 17.99 -0.55 25.52
C GLN A 41 18.69 -0.62 26.89
N ASN A 42 19.89 -0.05 27.01
CA ASN A 42 20.08 1.00 28.02
C ASN A 42 21.21 1.99 27.70
N VAL A 43 21.19 3.09 28.43
CA VAL A 43 21.97 4.32 28.25
C VAL A 43 23.24 4.30 29.12
N THR A 44 24.14 5.26 28.84
CA THR A 44 25.03 6.02 29.77
C THR A 44 26.56 5.75 29.78
N SER A 45 27.27 6.86 29.54
CA SER A 45 28.53 7.36 30.16
C SER A 45 29.88 6.63 30.02
N ASN A 46 30.79 7.33 29.33
CA ASN A 46 32.10 7.83 29.78
C ASN A 46 32.96 7.00 30.77
N THR A 47 34.27 6.87 30.49
CA THR A 47 35.37 7.66 31.12
C THR A 47 36.72 6.91 31.03
N GLU A 48 37.73 7.59 30.47
CA GLU A 48 39.20 7.53 30.72
C GLU A 48 39.98 6.21 31.03
N SER A 49 40.94 5.95 30.14
CA SER A 49 42.40 6.00 30.42
C SER A 49 43.11 5.00 31.37
N ASN A 50 44.08 4.28 30.76
CA ASN A 50 45.52 4.25 31.13
C ASN A 50 46.15 3.03 31.85
N VAL A 51 47.46 2.86 31.58
CA VAL A 51 48.51 2.08 32.30
C VAL A 51 48.70 0.57 32.01
N SER A 52 49.62 0.33 31.07
CA SER A 52 50.70 -0.71 30.97
C SER A 52 50.95 -1.78 32.06
N ALA A 53 51.28 -3.00 31.61
CA ALA A 53 52.57 -3.72 31.82
C ALA A 53 52.47 -5.14 31.17
N GLU A 54 53.25 -5.51 30.15
CA GLU A 54 54.66 -5.96 30.21
C GLU A 54 54.86 -7.30 30.95
N ASN A 55 55.00 -8.43 30.22
CA ASN A 55 56.22 -9.27 30.19
C ASN A 55 56.07 -10.66 29.50
N LYS A 56 57.20 -11.11 28.92
CA LYS A 56 57.63 -12.50 28.61
C LYS A 56 56.85 -13.40 27.64
N ALA A 57 57.44 -13.55 26.45
CA ALA A 57 57.66 -14.86 25.83
C ALA A 57 58.75 -15.65 26.63
N PRO A 58 58.97 -16.98 26.40
CA PRO A 58 59.65 -17.45 25.18
C PRO A 58 59.22 -18.85 24.65
N SER A 59 59.72 -19.23 23.45
CA SER A 59 60.21 -20.58 23.02
C SER A 59 59.37 -21.86 23.31
N THR A 60 59.25 -22.94 22.53
CA THR A 60 59.76 -23.48 21.23
C THR A 60 59.02 -24.84 21.01
N GLU A 61 59.08 -25.64 19.94
CA GLU A 61 59.91 -25.69 18.72
C GLU A 61 59.17 -26.38 17.53
N ASN A 62 59.95 -26.80 16.52
CA ASN A 62 59.65 -27.70 15.40
C ASN A 62 58.90 -29.01 15.74
N ALA A 63 58.03 -29.49 14.84
CA ALA A 63 58.40 -30.54 13.86
C ALA A 63 57.20 -31.11 13.06
N THR A 64 57.37 -31.10 11.73
CA THR A 64 56.76 -31.96 10.70
C THR A 64 56.26 -33.37 11.12
N LEU A 65 55.06 -33.78 10.70
CA LEU A 65 54.88 -34.74 9.58
C LEU A 65 53.40 -35.08 9.22
N LYS A 66 53.28 -35.67 8.03
CA LYS A 66 52.13 -36.11 7.23
C LYS A 66 51.07 -37.04 7.88
N SER A 67 49.87 -36.86 7.31
CA SER A 67 48.93 -37.85 6.72
C SER A 67 48.01 -38.72 7.58
N ASP A 68 46.90 -39.01 6.89
CA ASP A 68 45.97 -40.14 7.02
C ASP A 68 44.83 -40.05 8.05
N THR A 69 43.64 -39.89 7.46
CA THR A 69 42.31 -40.22 7.97
C THR A 69 42.29 -41.59 8.66
N PRO A 70 41.41 -41.79 9.65
CA PRO A 70 40.17 -42.49 9.27
C PRO A 70 38.88 -41.98 9.95
N GLU A 71 37.77 -42.53 9.46
CA GLU A 71 36.39 -42.32 9.89
C GLU A 71 36.16 -42.54 11.40
N VAL A 72 35.22 -41.80 11.98
CA VAL A 72 34.50 -42.24 13.20
C VAL A 72 33.00 -42.07 13.02
N SER A 73 32.33 -43.22 13.15
CA SER A 73 30.90 -43.48 13.19
C SER A 73 30.06 -42.51 14.03
N ALA A 74 28.82 -42.28 13.57
CA ALA A 74 27.76 -41.65 14.36
C ALA A 74 27.22 -42.57 15.48
N PRO A 75 26.69 -42.01 16.58
CA PRO A 75 25.81 -42.74 17.50
C PRO A 75 24.32 -42.63 17.11
N VAL A 76 23.63 -43.75 17.30
CA VAL A 76 22.16 -43.95 17.26
C VAL A 76 21.57 -43.43 18.59
N GLU A 77 20.40 -42.77 18.66
CA GLU A 77 19.01 -43.26 18.82
C GLU A 77 18.13 -41.99 19.09
N SER A 78 16.80 -41.90 19.03
CA SER A 78 15.70 -42.87 19.18
C SER A 78 14.39 -42.40 18.51
N ASN A 79 13.50 -43.33 18.17
CA ASN A 79 12.30 -43.12 17.34
C ASN A 79 11.03 -42.66 18.08
N ALA A 80 10.08 -42.02 17.36
CA ALA A 80 8.68 -42.50 17.24
C ALA A 80 7.85 -41.74 16.17
N ASN A 81 7.54 -42.43 15.05
CA ASN A 81 6.26 -42.53 14.30
C ASN A 81 5.35 -41.28 14.10
N THR A 82 4.76 -41.06 12.91
CA THR A 82 3.90 -42.03 12.18
C THR A 82 3.94 -42.02 10.64
N SER A 83 3.79 -43.22 10.05
CA SER A 83 3.21 -43.56 8.71
C SER A 83 3.71 -42.82 7.45
N ALA A 84 4.56 -43.42 6.61
CA ALA A 84 4.27 -44.42 5.56
C ALA A 84 3.92 -43.77 4.19
N ALA A 85 4.89 -43.61 3.25
CA ALA A 85 5.46 -44.62 2.33
C ALA A 85 4.64 -44.78 1.01
N PRO A 86 5.24 -45.16 -0.15
CA PRO A 86 6.57 -45.73 -0.35
C PRO A 86 7.48 -45.03 -1.38
N ALA A 87 8.79 -45.22 -1.22
CA ALA A 87 9.76 -45.09 -2.32
C ALA A 87 9.90 -46.44 -3.06
N MET A 88 10.02 -46.42 -4.39
CA MET A 88 10.42 -47.59 -5.18
C MET A 88 11.83 -47.40 -5.76
N ARG A 89 12.72 -48.34 -5.44
CA ARG A 89 14.02 -48.52 -6.14
C ARG A 89 13.80 -49.38 -7.38
N MET A 90 14.47 -49.06 -8.49
CA MET A 90 15.01 -49.94 -9.54
C MET A 90 15.62 -49.04 -10.63
N ALA A 91 16.60 -49.42 -11.46
CA ALA A 91 17.66 -50.42 -11.38
C ALA A 91 18.67 -50.08 -12.51
N THR A 92 19.95 -50.40 -12.37
CA THR A 92 20.95 -50.16 -13.42
C THR A 92 20.86 -51.18 -14.56
N SER A 93 20.79 -50.73 -15.81
CA SER A 93 20.98 -51.57 -17.00
C SER A 93 21.79 -50.84 -18.07
N THR A 94 22.82 -51.50 -18.58
CA THR A 94 23.62 -51.04 -19.72
C THR A 94 22.95 -51.42 -21.04
N THR A 95 22.73 -50.46 -21.95
CA THR A 95 23.02 -50.55 -23.41
C THR A 95 22.69 -49.20 -24.07
N THR A 96 23.41 -48.86 -25.14
CA THR A 96 23.39 -47.62 -25.94
C THR A 96 22.01 -47.02 -26.27
N GLY A 97 21.85 -45.71 -26.00
CA GLY A 97 20.82 -44.85 -26.61
C GLY A 97 20.17 -43.89 -25.63
N TYR A 98 20.24 -42.59 -25.94
CA TYR A 98 19.44 -41.47 -25.40
C TYR A 98 18.64 -41.68 -24.10
N ASP A 99 19.13 -41.12 -22.99
CA ASP A 99 18.26 -40.78 -21.85
C ASP A 99 18.84 -39.57 -21.07
N ARG A 100 18.23 -38.38 -21.24
CA ARG A 100 18.50 -37.20 -20.40
C ARG A 100 17.43 -37.14 -19.31
N ASN A 101 17.66 -37.81 -18.17
CA ASN A 101 16.71 -37.80 -17.06
C ASN A 101 17.35 -37.47 -15.69
N ALA A 102 17.19 -36.20 -15.32
CA ALA A 102 16.97 -35.64 -13.99
C ALA A 102 17.49 -36.41 -12.75
N ALA A 103 18.70 -36.03 -12.31
CA ALA A 103 19.10 -36.14 -10.89
C ALA A 103 20.14 -35.06 -10.51
N GLY A 104 19.74 -33.78 -10.53
CA GLY A 104 20.50 -32.71 -9.86
C GLY A 104 20.60 -31.36 -10.58
N ILE A 105 20.83 -30.33 -9.75
CA ILE A 105 21.23 -28.94 -10.05
C ILE A 105 20.20 -28.03 -10.76
N VAL A 106 19.07 -27.83 -10.09
CA VAL A 106 18.16 -26.70 -10.32
C VAL A 106 18.17 -25.79 -9.09
N ASN A 107 18.21 -24.46 -9.26
CA ASN A 107 18.08 -23.52 -8.14
C ASN A 107 16.58 -23.26 -7.80
N ARG A 108 16.32 -22.45 -6.75
CA ARG A 108 14.93 -22.12 -6.32
C ARG A 108 14.07 -21.43 -7.39
N ASN A 109 14.67 -20.94 -8.48
CA ASN A 109 13.99 -20.23 -9.57
C ASN A 109 13.77 -21.13 -10.80
N ASN A 110 13.89 -22.45 -10.63
CA ASN A 110 13.73 -23.46 -11.67
C ASN A 110 14.69 -23.30 -12.88
N ILE A 111 15.83 -22.64 -12.68
CA ILE A 111 16.87 -22.45 -13.71
C ILE A 111 17.76 -23.69 -13.75
N ASN A 112 17.83 -24.34 -14.91
CA ASN A 112 18.78 -25.42 -15.17
C ASN A 112 20.21 -24.85 -15.14
N THR A 113 21.04 -25.33 -14.22
CA THR A 113 22.43 -24.86 -14.06
C THR A 113 23.46 -25.80 -14.70
N GLN A 114 23.04 -26.92 -15.31
CA GLN A 114 23.92 -27.79 -16.09
C GLN A 114 24.59 -27.03 -17.26
N PRO A 115 23.87 -26.21 -18.07
CA PRO A 115 24.47 -25.42 -19.14
C PRO A 115 25.53 -24.45 -18.62
N ALA A 116 25.38 -23.87 -17.43
CA ALA A 116 26.39 -22.96 -16.89
C ALA A 116 27.72 -23.68 -16.59
N LYS A 117 27.69 -24.92 -16.10
CA LYS A 117 28.89 -25.73 -15.87
C LYS A 117 29.51 -26.23 -17.17
N GLU A 118 28.68 -26.71 -18.09
CA GLU A 118 29.14 -27.12 -19.42
C GLU A 118 29.77 -25.95 -20.19
N ASN A 119 29.13 -24.77 -20.16
CA ASN A 119 29.62 -23.54 -20.78
C ASN A 119 30.92 -23.04 -20.09
N GLN A 120 31.04 -23.11 -18.76
CA GLN A 120 32.30 -22.86 -18.03
C GLN A 120 33.41 -23.84 -18.43
N GLU A 121 33.09 -25.13 -18.56
CA GLU A 121 34.06 -26.13 -19.04
C GLU A 121 34.49 -25.85 -20.48
N LEU A 122 33.56 -25.47 -21.37
CA LEU A 122 33.87 -25.09 -22.74
C LEU A 122 34.70 -23.80 -22.78
N ALA A 123 34.38 -22.77 -22.00
CA ALA A 123 35.15 -21.53 -21.90
C ALA A 123 36.63 -21.81 -21.57
N ASN A 124 36.86 -22.61 -20.52
CA ASN A 124 38.19 -23.06 -20.12
C ASN A 124 38.91 -23.93 -21.19
N LYS A 125 38.18 -24.66 -22.04
CA LYS A 125 38.75 -25.49 -23.14
C LYS A 125 38.98 -24.70 -24.44
N THR A 126 38.35 -23.54 -24.62
CA THR A 126 38.26 -22.83 -25.91
C THR A 126 38.83 -21.41 -25.90
N ASN A 127 39.25 -20.90 -24.73
CA ASN A 127 39.62 -19.49 -24.52
C ASN A 127 38.46 -18.49 -24.79
N LEU A 128 37.22 -18.95 -24.68
CA LEU A 128 36.05 -18.07 -24.62
C LEU A 128 35.73 -17.72 -23.15
N THR A 129 34.70 -16.93 -22.89
CA THR A 129 34.16 -16.70 -21.53
C THR A 129 32.75 -17.25 -21.35
N SER A 130 32.45 -17.69 -20.13
CA SER A 130 31.08 -18.00 -19.71
C SER A 130 30.28 -16.73 -19.46
N SER A 131 28.98 -16.79 -19.70
CA SER A 131 28.08 -15.65 -19.49
C SER A 131 28.00 -15.22 -18.02
N ASP A 132 27.84 -13.92 -17.79
CA ASP A 132 27.52 -13.34 -16.49
C ASP A 132 26.06 -13.59 -16.05
N ASN A 133 25.12 -13.68 -16.99
CA ASN A 133 23.68 -13.71 -16.70
C ASN A 133 22.85 -14.63 -17.63
N TYR A 134 23.46 -15.71 -18.15
CA TYR A 134 22.89 -16.61 -19.19
C TYR A 134 22.60 -15.91 -20.55
N SER A 135 23.09 -14.68 -20.73
CA SER A 135 23.04 -13.92 -21.99
C SER A 135 23.92 -14.48 -23.10
N SER A 136 24.79 -15.46 -22.82
CA SER A 136 25.62 -16.10 -23.84
C SER A 136 25.90 -17.58 -23.58
N ASN A 137 26.18 -18.31 -24.66
CA ASN A 137 26.54 -19.72 -24.65
C ASN A 137 27.59 -20.01 -25.73
N ILE A 138 28.43 -21.02 -25.50
CA ILE A 138 29.44 -21.49 -26.44
C ILE A 138 28.90 -22.68 -27.25
N TYR A 139 28.96 -22.57 -28.57
CA TYR A 139 28.49 -23.57 -29.52
C TYR A 139 29.62 -24.01 -30.45
N LYS A 140 29.54 -25.25 -30.93
CA LYS A 140 30.41 -25.75 -32.00
C LYS A 140 29.79 -25.42 -33.36
N GLY A 141 30.57 -24.80 -34.23
CA GLY A 141 30.19 -24.48 -35.60
C GLY A 141 30.26 -25.68 -36.55
N LYS A 142 29.69 -25.51 -37.74
CA LYS A 142 29.74 -26.46 -38.89
C LYS A 142 31.16 -26.68 -39.43
N ASP A 143 32.09 -25.82 -39.03
CA ASP A 143 33.53 -25.83 -39.33
C ASP A 143 34.37 -26.43 -38.18
N GLU A 144 33.72 -27.05 -37.20
CA GLU A 144 34.30 -27.62 -35.97
C GLU A 144 34.93 -26.62 -34.98
N ASN A 145 34.92 -25.31 -35.28
CA ASN A 145 35.38 -24.26 -34.37
C ASN A 145 34.35 -23.97 -33.27
N TYR A 146 34.78 -23.35 -32.17
CA TYR A 146 33.88 -22.90 -31.11
C TYR A 146 33.62 -21.39 -31.19
N TYR A 147 32.36 -21.02 -31.04
CA TYR A 147 31.88 -19.64 -31.07
C TYR A 147 31.06 -19.34 -29.81
N LYS A 148 31.32 -18.21 -29.18
CA LYS A 148 30.45 -17.64 -28.15
C LYS A 148 29.36 -16.85 -28.87
N ILE A 149 28.10 -17.15 -28.59
CA ILE A 149 26.97 -16.37 -29.09
C ILE A 149 26.36 -15.63 -27.91
N VAL A 150 26.42 -14.30 -27.95
CA VAL A 150 25.76 -13.40 -27.00
C VAL A 150 24.41 -13.00 -27.59
N THR A 151 23.31 -13.21 -26.87
CA THR A 151 21.96 -12.87 -27.32
C THR A 151 21.34 -11.84 -26.37
N ILE A 152 21.34 -10.57 -26.77
CA ILE A 152 20.83 -9.44 -25.97
C ILE A 152 19.77 -8.69 -26.77
N TYR A 153 18.64 -8.41 -26.11
CA TYR A 153 17.41 -7.86 -26.72
C TYR A 153 16.93 -8.63 -27.98
N GLY A 154 17.26 -9.93 -28.07
CA GLY A 154 16.92 -10.79 -29.20
C GLY A 154 17.78 -10.61 -30.45
N ASN A 155 18.86 -9.82 -30.35
CA ASN A 155 19.91 -9.74 -31.36
C ASN A 155 21.06 -10.68 -30.97
N ASP A 156 21.57 -11.45 -31.93
CA ASP A 156 22.67 -12.39 -31.71
C ASP A 156 24.01 -11.80 -32.19
N TYR A 157 25.04 -11.92 -31.35
CA TYR A 157 26.39 -11.40 -31.57
C TYR A 157 27.39 -12.57 -31.49
N VAL A 158 28.15 -12.79 -32.58
CA VAL A 158 29.08 -13.92 -32.70
C VAL A 158 30.51 -13.50 -32.34
N TYR A 159 31.10 -14.18 -31.36
CA TYR A 159 32.50 -14.03 -30.98
C TYR A 159 33.26 -15.34 -31.13
N ARG A 160 34.57 -15.23 -31.36
CA ARG A 160 35.51 -16.35 -31.34
C ARG A 160 36.74 -16.00 -30.52
N ALA A 161 37.46 -17.01 -30.05
CA ALA A 161 38.68 -16.79 -29.27
C ALA A 161 39.75 -16.04 -30.08
N ALA A 162 40.56 -15.27 -29.36
CA ALA A 162 41.67 -14.48 -29.86
C ALA A 162 42.94 -14.81 -29.07
N ASP A 163 43.99 -15.19 -29.78
CA ASP A 163 45.38 -15.28 -29.35
C ASP A 163 46.20 -14.61 -30.46
N ILE A 164 46.61 -13.37 -30.22
CA ILE A 164 47.14 -12.47 -31.25
C ILE A 164 48.46 -11.90 -30.73
N GLN A 165 49.54 -12.12 -31.44
CA GLN A 165 50.80 -11.42 -31.20
C GLN A 165 50.92 -10.26 -32.18
N ALA A 166 51.38 -9.13 -31.67
CA ALA A 166 51.66 -7.94 -32.45
C ALA A 166 52.99 -7.34 -32.02
N ASN A 167 53.81 -6.95 -32.98
CA ASN A 167 55.19 -6.51 -32.74
C ASN A 167 55.42 -5.12 -33.33
N GLY A 168 56.28 -4.34 -32.68
CA GLY A 168 56.88 -3.14 -33.27
C GLY A 168 58.19 -3.49 -34.00
N THR A 169 58.75 -2.53 -34.74
CA THR A 169 60.10 -2.68 -35.34
C THR A 169 60.78 -1.32 -35.42
N ALA A 170 61.81 -1.11 -34.61
CA ALA A 170 62.63 0.11 -34.66
C ALA A 170 63.41 0.22 -35.98
N LEU A 171 63.71 1.46 -36.36
CA LEU A 171 64.52 1.76 -37.54
C LEU A 171 65.89 1.06 -37.46
N PHE A 172 66.30 0.45 -38.58
CA PHE A 172 67.51 -0.38 -38.73
C PHE A 172 67.55 -1.70 -37.92
N GLN A 173 66.47 -2.09 -37.24
CA GLN A 173 66.37 -3.39 -36.58
C GLN A 173 65.64 -4.40 -37.46
N LYS A 174 65.89 -5.70 -37.24
CA LYS A 174 65.16 -6.78 -37.90
C LYS A 174 63.81 -6.97 -37.18
N ALA A 175 62.73 -7.11 -37.93
CA ALA A 175 61.43 -7.48 -37.37
C ALA A 175 61.51 -8.80 -36.59
N THR A 176 60.88 -8.82 -35.42
CA THR A 176 60.72 -9.97 -34.52
C THR A 176 59.46 -10.76 -34.89
N THR A 177 59.40 -12.05 -34.53
CA THR A 177 58.27 -12.93 -34.89
C THR A 177 57.23 -13.07 -33.76
N ALA A 178 56.10 -13.73 -34.05
CA ALA A 178 55.13 -14.08 -33.02
C ALA A 178 55.72 -15.02 -31.96
N GLU A 179 56.64 -15.92 -32.34
CA GLU A 179 57.33 -16.82 -31.41
C GLU A 179 58.30 -16.07 -30.48
N ASP A 180 58.95 -14.99 -30.95
CA ASP A 180 59.73 -14.11 -30.07
C ASP A 180 58.83 -13.53 -28.95
N THR A 181 57.63 -13.07 -29.31
CA THR A 181 56.64 -12.59 -28.34
C THR A 181 56.17 -13.70 -27.40
N LYS A 182 55.82 -14.90 -27.91
CA LYS A 182 55.42 -16.04 -27.06
C LYS A 182 56.53 -16.54 -26.13
N ASN A 183 57.81 -16.32 -26.48
CA ASN A 183 58.94 -16.70 -25.63
C ASN A 183 59.20 -15.68 -24.49
N ASN A 184 58.63 -14.46 -24.58
CA ASN A 184 58.80 -13.38 -23.60
C ASN A 184 57.51 -13.01 -22.86
N ILE A 185 56.34 -13.38 -23.38
CA ILE A 185 55.02 -13.11 -22.81
C ILE A 185 54.17 -14.39 -22.92
N ASN A 186 53.68 -14.88 -21.78
CA ASN A 186 52.69 -15.95 -21.72
C ASN A 186 51.44 -15.45 -20.99
N ILE A 187 50.26 -15.64 -21.59
CA ILE A 187 48.96 -15.30 -20.98
C ILE A 187 48.15 -16.58 -20.87
N SER A 188 47.56 -16.79 -19.71
CA SER A 188 46.55 -17.82 -19.48
C SER A 188 45.38 -17.24 -18.71
N LYS A 189 44.19 -17.82 -18.92
CA LYS A 189 42.99 -17.45 -18.18
C LYS A 189 42.26 -18.70 -17.70
N LYS A 190 41.59 -18.59 -16.56
CA LYS A 190 40.68 -19.60 -16.03
C LYS A 190 39.31 -18.96 -15.80
N ASP A 191 38.31 -19.48 -16.50
CA ASP A 191 36.92 -19.09 -16.28
C ASP A 191 36.39 -19.71 -14.98
N LEU A 192 35.88 -18.86 -14.10
CA LEU A 192 35.36 -19.17 -12.77
C LEU A 192 33.82 -19.24 -12.73
N GLY A 193 33.15 -19.11 -13.89
CA GLY A 193 31.70 -19.04 -14.02
C GLY A 193 31.16 -17.63 -13.80
N ASN A 194 29.94 -17.38 -14.30
CA ASN A 194 29.21 -16.12 -14.16
C ASN A 194 30.05 -14.89 -14.59
N GLY A 195 30.75 -14.99 -15.73
CA GLY A 195 31.63 -13.94 -16.25
C GLY A 195 32.91 -13.70 -15.45
N LYS A 196 33.15 -14.39 -14.34
CA LYS A 196 34.39 -14.21 -13.57
C LYS A 196 35.54 -14.95 -14.23
N THR A 197 36.68 -14.28 -14.41
CA THR A 197 37.90 -14.84 -15.00
C THR A 197 39.11 -14.55 -14.12
N ARG A 198 39.91 -15.56 -13.77
CA ARG A 198 41.26 -15.37 -13.20
C ARG A 198 42.26 -15.33 -14.34
N TRP A 199 42.99 -14.23 -14.46
CA TRP A 199 44.08 -14.06 -15.40
C TRP A 199 45.41 -14.37 -14.72
N THR A 200 46.34 -14.94 -15.49
CA THR A 200 47.74 -15.07 -15.13
C THR A 200 48.60 -14.72 -16.34
N VAL A 201 49.40 -13.66 -16.20
CA VAL A 201 50.33 -13.15 -17.21
C VAL A 201 51.75 -13.34 -16.70
N VAL A 202 52.60 -13.99 -17.49
CA VAL A 202 54.02 -14.19 -17.19
C VAL A 202 54.86 -13.38 -18.18
N PHE A 203 55.52 -12.34 -17.67
CA PHE A 203 56.56 -11.63 -18.41
C PHE A 203 57.93 -12.27 -18.15
N PHE A 204 58.75 -12.34 -19.19
CA PHE A 204 60.10 -12.90 -19.19
C PHE A 204 60.17 -14.32 -18.57
N PRO A 205 59.46 -15.35 -19.10
CA PRO A 205 59.40 -16.70 -18.51
C PRO A 205 60.76 -17.37 -18.26
N HIS A 206 61.79 -17.00 -19.02
CA HIS A 206 63.16 -17.51 -18.89
C HIS A 206 64.05 -16.68 -17.94
N LYS A 207 63.44 -15.86 -17.07
CA LYS A 207 64.08 -14.89 -16.18
C LYS A 207 64.92 -13.82 -16.89
N GLY A 208 64.45 -13.39 -18.06
CA GLY A 208 65.10 -12.37 -18.88
C GLY A 208 64.48 -12.31 -20.27
N LEU A 209 65.00 -11.41 -21.09
CA LEU A 209 64.62 -11.30 -22.50
C LEU A 209 65.30 -12.41 -23.30
N GLN A 210 64.52 -13.18 -24.08
CA GLN A 210 65.06 -14.19 -24.98
C GLN A 210 64.21 -14.30 -26.25
N ASN A 211 64.76 -13.88 -27.39
CA ASN A 211 64.19 -14.14 -28.71
C ASN A 211 64.52 -15.58 -29.14
N VAL A 212 63.76 -16.15 -30.08
CA VAL A 212 63.95 -17.52 -30.55
C VAL A 212 65.33 -17.70 -31.19
N GLY A 213 66.09 -18.68 -30.71
CA GLY A 213 67.46 -18.93 -31.15
C GLY A 213 68.50 -17.91 -30.66
N SER A 214 68.12 -16.99 -29.76
CA SER A 214 69.04 -16.04 -29.12
C SER A 214 69.45 -16.47 -27.70
N ASN A 215 70.53 -15.87 -27.20
CA ASN A 215 70.96 -16.03 -25.82
C ASN A 215 70.07 -15.22 -24.88
N LEU A 216 69.83 -15.77 -23.68
CA LEU A 216 69.14 -15.05 -22.60
C LEU A 216 69.88 -13.75 -22.26
N SER A 217 69.15 -12.65 -22.23
CA SER A 217 69.62 -11.33 -21.82
C SER A 217 68.93 -10.92 -20.51
N GLY A 218 69.72 -10.53 -19.51
CA GLY A 218 69.18 -9.95 -18.28
C GLY A 218 68.45 -8.64 -18.54
N LEU A 219 67.53 -8.28 -17.64
CA LEU A 219 66.70 -7.09 -17.76
C LEU A 219 67.45 -5.85 -17.26
N THR A 220 67.39 -4.79 -18.06
CA THR A 220 68.09 -3.53 -17.80
C THR A 220 67.07 -2.41 -17.85
N SER A 221 66.40 -2.16 -16.72
CA SER A 221 65.30 -1.18 -16.64
C SER A 221 64.17 -1.45 -17.67
N ALA A 222 63.90 -2.71 -17.98
CA ALA A 222 62.92 -3.15 -18.97
C ALA A 222 61.49 -2.84 -18.51
N LYS A 223 60.69 -2.21 -19.40
CA LYS A 223 59.28 -1.83 -19.22
C LYS A 223 58.36 -2.93 -19.75
N PHE A 224 57.35 -3.28 -18.96
CA PHE A 224 56.33 -4.29 -19.28
C PHE A 224 55.00 -3.94 -18.60
N GLY A 225 53.87 -4.26 -19.23
CA GLY A 225 52.58 -3.80 -18.72
C GLY A 225 51.37 -4.44 -19.37
N ILE A 226 50.23 -4.32 -18.72
CA ILE A 226 48.95 -4.93 -19.10
C ILE A 226 47.91 -3.84 -19.36
N ALA A 227 47.07 -3.97 -20.39
CA ALA A 227 45.87 -3.17 -20.55
C ALA A 227 44.65 -4.07 -20.80
N LEU A 228 43.52 -3.72 -20.18
CA LEU A 228 42.24 -4.45 -20.22
C LEU A 228 41.16 -3.65 -20.95
N THR A 229 40.28 -4.35 -21.65
CA THR A 229 39.10 -3.75 -22.28
C THR A 229 37.98 -3.49 -21.26
N SER A 230 37.09 -2.55 -21.58
CA SER A 230 36.18 -1.92 -20.61
C SER A 230 35.03 -2.78 -20.09
N ASP A 231 34.83 -3.92 -20.71
CA ASP A 231 33.93 -5.00 -20.32
C ASP A 231 34.50 -5.90 -19.21
N TYR A 232 35.81 -5.86 -18.95
CA TYR A 232 36.47 -6.52 -17.82
C TYR A 232 36.79 -5.54 -16.69
N GLN A 233 36.16 -5.70 -15.53
CA GLN A 233 36.49 -4.93 -14.32
C GLN A 233 37.30 -5.79 -13.34
N ILE A 234 38.45 -5.30 -12.83
CA ILE A 234 39.22 -6.03 -11.80
C ILE A 234 38.39 -6.17 -10.52
N ASP A 235 38.29 -7.40 -10.01
CA ASP A 235 37.54 -7.82 -8.83
C ASP A 235 38.54 -8.30 -7.74
N GLY A 236 38.92 -7.38 -6.86
CA GLY A 236 39.88 -7.61 -5.77
C GLY A 236 41.29 -7.10 -6.08
N ASN A 237 42.29 -7.78 -5.51
CA ASN A 237 43.70 -7.40 -5.63
C ASN A 237 44.34 -7.89 -6.95
N VAL A 238 45.40 -7.20 -7.35
CA VAL A 238 46.35 -7.63 -8.35
C VAL A 238 47.61 -8.14 -7.63
N ASP A 239 47.93 -9.41 -7.81
CA ASP A 239 49.07 -10.08 -7.21
C ASP A 239 50.21 -10.19 -8.25
N MET A 240 51.46 -10.11 -7.79
CA MET A 240 52.65 -10.31 -8.63
C MET A 240 53.72 -11.10 -7.86
N ASP A 241 54.11 -12.26 -8.39
CA ASP A 241 55.28 -13.01 -7.93
C ASP A 241 56.49 -12.66 -8.83
N VAL A 242 57.57 -12.16 -8.23
CA VAL A 242 58.84 -11.85 -8.89
C VAL A 242 59.84 -12.98 -8.63
N ILE A 243 60.04 -13.83 -9.63
CA ILE A 243 60.84 -15.05 -9.53
C ILE A 243 62.23 -14.79 -10.10
N SER A 244 63.23 -14.65 -9.24
CA SER A 244 64.60 -14.22 -9.61
C SER A 244 65.59 -15.39 -9.68
N ASP A 245 66.73 -15.21 -10.34
CA ASP A 245 67.89 -16.10 -10.15
C ASP A 245 68.62 -15.71 -8.85
N PRO A 246 68.61 -16.56 -7.79
CA PRO A 246 69.26 -16.24 -6.52
C PRO A 246 70.81 -16.20 -6.62
N ASN A 247 71.39 -16.67 -7.72
CA ASN A 247 72.84 -16.65 -7.94
C ASN A 247 73.32 -15.35 -8.62
N GLN A 248 72.40 -14.55 -9.19
CA GLN A 248 72.73 -13.39 -10.01
C GLN A 248 72.36 -12.09 -9.29
N THR A 249 73.38 -11.29 -8.97
CA THR A 249 73.18 -9.98 -8.33
C THR A 249 72.87 -8.91 -9.37
N PHE A 250 71.99 -7.97 -9.05
CA PHE A 250 71.63 -6.86 -9.93
C PHE A 250 71.66 -5.51 -9.21
N LEU A 251 71.58 -4.41 -9.95
CA LEU A 251 71.46 -3.06 -9.35
C LEU A 251 70.00 -2.67 -9.16
N SER A 252 69.65 -2.24 -7.94
CA SER A 252 68.39 -1.56 -7.68
C SER A 252 68.61 -0.05 -7.51
N HIS A 253 67.81 0.72 -8.24
CA HIS A 253 67.74 2.17 -8.17
C HIS A 253 66.66 2.59 -7.18
N THR A 254 67.01 3.50 -6.27
CA THR A 254 66.08 4.14 -5.32
C THR A 254 65.69 5.53 -5.82
N PHE A 255 64.42 5.91 -5.69
CA PHE A 255 63.89 7.20 -6.15
C PHE A 255 63.17 7.96 -5.04
N LYS A 256 63.18 9.30 -5.13
CA LYS A 256 62.41 10.20 -4.26
C LYS A 256 61.06 10.56 -4.90
N PRO A 257 60.04 10.94 -4.11
CA PRO A 257 58.80 11.51 -4.62
C PRO A 257 59.04 12.61 -5.67
N GLY A 258 58.41 12.49 -6.83
CA GLY A 258 58.53 13.44 -7.94
C GLY A 258 59.89 13.46 -8.67
N SER A 259 60.70 12.40 -8.58
CA SER A 259 62.03 12.33 -9.23
C SER A 259 62.17 11.16 -10.20
N ASN A 260 62.48 11.45 -11.47
CA ASN A 260 62.99 10.44 -12.42
C ASN A 260 64.46 10.06 -12.19
N ARG A 261 65.19 10.79 -11.35
CA ARG A 261 66.59 10.49 -11.05
C ARG A 261 66.70 9.62 -9.81
N SER A 262 67.43 8.52 -9.96
CA SER A 262 67.84 7.66 -8.85
C SER A 262 68.73 8.43 -7.87
N THR A 263 68.53 8.24 -6.57
CA THR A 263 69.35 8.85 -5.51
C THR A 263 70.40 7.92 -4.96
N ASP A 264 70.14 6.61 -4.99
CA ASP A 264 71.03 5.57 -4.49
C ASP A 264 70.97 4.36 -5.42
N ILE A 265 72.14 3.77 -5.67
CA ILE A 265 72.33 2.60 -6.52
C ILE A 265 72.98 1.52 -5.66
N THR A 266 72.26 0.42 -5.43
CA THR A 266 72.70 -0.65 -4.52
C THR A 266 72.71 -2.00 -5.22
N VAL A 267 73.70 -2.84 -4.89
CA VAL A 267 73.74 -4.24 -5.34
C VAL A 267 72.77 -5.05 -4.49
N GLN A 268 71.78 -5.69 -5.12
CA GLN A 268 70.87 -6.61 -4.45
C GLN A 268 71.29 -8.06 -4.68
N ASN A 269 71.18 -8.86 -3.62
CA ASN A 269 71.18 -10.32 -3.70
C ASN A 269 69.71 -10.76 -3.57
N PRO A 270 69.05 -11.22 -4.64
CA PRO A 270 67.64 -11.55 -4.57
C PRO A 270 67.40 -12.89 -3.85
N PRO A 271 66.48 -12.99 -2.87
CA PRO A 271 65.71 -14.22 -2.67
C PRO A 271 65.10 -14.72 -3.99
N ALA A 272 64.91 -16.03 -4.09
CA ALA A 272 64.42 -16.68 -5.31
C ALA A 272 63.01 -16.23 -5.75
N GLU A 273 62.19 -15.76 -4.81
CA GLU A 273 60.82 -15.32 -5.04
C GLU A 273 60.47 -14.17 -4.08
N VAL A 274 59.80 -13.14 -4.58
CA VAL A 274 59.21 -12.05 -3.78
C VAL A 274 57.78 -11.82 -4.24
N LYS A 275 56.86 -11.65 -3.29
CA LYS A 275 55.44 -11.46 -3.54
C LYS A 275 55.03 -10.02 -3.31
N PHE A 276 54.29 -9.48 -4.27
CA PHE A 276 53.68 -8.16 -4.24
C PHE A 276 52.17 -8.30 -4.46
N SER A 277 51.39 -7.39 -3.86
CA SER A 277 49.95 -7.29 -4.09
C SER A 277 49.53 -5.83 -3.90
N PHE A 278 48.61 -5.35 -4.73
CA PHE A 278 47.98 -4.04 -4.55
C PHE A 278 46.49 -4.12 -4.85
N ASN A 279 45.71 -3.29 -4.18
CA ASN A 279 44.29 -3.09 -4.49
C ASN A 279 44.11 -1.82 -5.35
N PRO A 280 43.56 -1.94 -6.58
CA PRO A 280 43.32 -0.80 -7.47
C PRO A 280 42.50 0.36 -6.88
N ASN A 281 41.72 0.12 -5.81
CA ASN A 281 40.82 1.12 -5.22
C ASN A 281 41.39 1.82 -3.98
N THR A 282 42.42 1.27 -3.33
CA THR A 282 42.98 1.82 -2.08
C THR A 282 44.46 2.19 -2.18
N ASP A 283 45.22 1.52 -3.04
CA ASP A 283 46.68 1.58 -3.04
C ASP A 283 47.24 2.40 -4.21
N VAL A 284 46.36 3.05 -4.99
CA VAL A 284 46.70 3.81 -6.20
C VAL A 284 46.36 5.28 -5.99
N ASP A 285 47.32 6.17 -6.25
CA ASP A 285 47.04 7.61 -6.27
C ASP A 285 46.15 7.97 -7.48
N PRO A 286 44.96 8.56 -7.28
CA PRO A 286 43.96 8.73 -8.34
C PRO A 286 44.31 9.81 -9.38
N ASN A 287 45.37 10.60 -9.16
CA ASN A 287 45.82 11.65 -10.09
C ASN A 287 47.02 11.18 -10.92
N THR A 288 47.99 10.53 -10.29
CA THR A 288 49.23 10.10 -10.93
C THR A 288 49.15 8.65 -11.43
N GLY A 289 48.24 7.84 -10.90
CA GLY A 289 48.19 6.40 -11.12
C GLY A 289 49.29 5.63 -10.39
N LEU A 290 50.11 6.27 -9.55
CA LEU A 290 51.22 5.62 -8.86
C LEU A 290 50.70 4.59 -7.84
N ILE A 291 51.15 3.34 -7.95
CA ILE A 291 50.85 2.28 -6.98
C ILE A 291 51.81 2.41 -5.79
N ASN A 292 51.27 2.43 -4.57
CA ASN A 292 52.04 2.45 -3.33
C ASN A 292 51.34 1.66 -2.23
N SER A 293 51.37 0.33 -2.31
CA SER A 293 50.87 -0.57 -1.26
C SER A 293 51.95 -0.93 -0.24
N GLU A 294 51.57 -1.61 0.85
CA GLU A 294 52.51 -2.10 1.87
C GLU A 294 53.55 -3.07 1.29
N THR A 295 53.14 -3.94 0.35
CA THR A 295 54.03 -4.94 -0.25
C THR A 295 54.65 -4.45 -1.56
N MET A 296 53.93 -3.64 -2.34
CA MET A 296 54.39 -3.00 -3.58
C MET A 296 54.54 -1.49 -3.38
N PRO A 297 55.56 -1.04 -2.62
CA PRO A 297 55.79 0.39 -2.43
C PRO A 297 56.25 1.03 -3.74
N ALA A 298 55.87 2.29 -3.97
CA ALA A 298 56.38 3.09 -5.07
C ALA A 298 57.89 3.36 -4.92
N TYR A 299 58.28 3.67 -3.68
CA TYR A 299 59.62 4.12 -3.32
C TYR A 299 60.43 3.00 -2.68
N ASN A 300 61.74 3.00 -2.89
CA ASN A 300 62.68 2.01 -2.34
C ASN A 300 62.37 0.54 -2.75
N ASN A 301 61.56 0.32 -3.78
CA ASN A 301 61.24 -1.03 -4.26
C ASN A 301 62.49 -1.66 -4.89
N LYS A 302 62.90 -2.82 -4.36
CA LYS A 302 64.14 -3.49 -4.75
C LYS A 302 64.06 -4.25 -6.08
N TYR A 303 62.87 -4.41 -6.64
CA TYR A 303 62.61 -5.25 -7.83
C TYR A 303 61.91 -4.50 -8.96
N LEU A 304 61.24 -3.40 -8.64
CA LEU A 304 60.52 -2.55 -9.59
C LEU A 304 60.97 -1.09 -9.47
N GLN A 305 60.88 -0.34 -10.56
CA GLN A 305 61.00 1.12 -10.60
C GLN A 305 59.60 1.68 -10.89
N GLY A 306 58.97 2.35 -9.93
CA GLY A 306 57.69 3.05 -10.11
C GLY A 306 56.57 2.22 -10.77
N PRO A 307 55.84 1.38 -10.02
CA PRO A 307 54.67 0.69 -10.53
C PRO A 307 53.47 1.65 -10.69
N TYR A 308 52.72 1.55 -11.79
CA TYR A 308 51.52 2.37 -12.06
C TYR A 308 50.27 1.56 -12.40
N TYR A 309 49.10 2.13 -12.09
CA TYR A 309 47.79 1.71 -12.52
C TYR A 309 46.96 2.92 -12.99
N PHE A 310 46.48 2.88 -14.23
CA PHE A 310 45.73 3.96 -14.86
C PHE A 310 44.32 3.50 -15.19
N THR A 311 43.34 4.42 -15.09
CA THR A 311 41.97 4.17 -15.57
C THR A 311 41.42 5.36 -16.35
N THR A 312 40.52 5.11 -17.31
CA THR A 312 39.82 6.20 -18.04
C THR A 312 38.66 6.81 -17.25
N ALA A 313 38.49 6.46 -15.97
CA ALA A 313 37.44 7.01 -15.10
C ALA A 313 37.60 8.53 -14.85
N THR A 314 38.82 9.05 -14.97
CA THR A 314 39.12 10.49 -14.95
C THR A 314 39.81 10.92 -16.24
N ASN A 315 39.66 12.20 -16.64
CA ASN A 315 40.39 12.74 -17.80
C ASN A 315 41.91 12.64 -17.65
N THR A 316 42.40 12.75 -16.41
CA THR A 316 43.80 12.61 -16.04
C THR A 316 44.29 11.17 -16.24
N GLY A 317 43.58 10.18 -15.68
CA GLY A 317 43.93 8.78 -15.86
C GLY A 317 43.81 8.31 -17.31
N ALA A 318 42.82 8.82 -18.07
CA ALA A 318 42.70 8.57 -19.50
C ALA A 318 43.89 9.12 -20.31
N ARG A 319 44.41 10.30 -19.93
CA ARG A 319 45.62 10.88 -20.52
C ARG A 319 46.87 10.06 -20.18
N ASN A 320 47.09 9.73 -18.91
CA ASN A 320 48.20 8.87 -18.50
C ASN A 320 48.18 7.52 -19.23
N LEU A 321 47.02 6.85 -19.27
CA LEU A 321 46.85 5.57 -19.99
C LEU A 321 47.22 5.71 -21.47
N TRP A 322 46.72 6.75 -22.15
CA TRP A 322 47.02 6.99 -23.56
C TRP A 322 48.50 7.33 -23.80
N GLN A 323 49.09 8.21 -22.99
CA GLN A 323 50.50 8.60 -23.08
C GLN A 323 51.42 7.40 -22.87
N THR A 324 51.15 6.58 -21.85
CA THR A 324 51.93 5.38 -21.56
C THR A 324 51.74 4.30 -22.62
N TYR A 325 50.51 4.00 -23.07
CA TYR A 325 50.28 2.82 -23.94
C TYR A 325 50.30 3.13 -25.44
N PHE A 326 49.64 4.20 -25.89
CA PHE A 326 49.27 4.37 -27.29
C PHE A 326 49.98 5.52 -28.00
N LYS A 327 50.58 6.46 -27.27
CA LYS A 327 51.25 7.61 -27.88
C LYS A 327 52.57 7.22 -28.56
N ASP A 328 52.81 7.77 -29.76
CA ASP A 328 54.06 7.61 -30.52
C ASP A 328 54.85 8.94 -30.51
N ASN A 329 55.60 9.20 -29.42
CA ASN A 329 56.52 10.36 -29.31
C ASN A 329 57.53 10.18 -28.15
N ASP A 330 58.76 10.72 -28.31
CA ASP A 330 59.82 10.70 -27.28
C ASP A 330 59.52 11.64 -26.10
N GLU A 331 59.02 11.12 -24.96
CA GLU A 331 58.53 11.98 -23.87
C GLU A 331 58.98 11.58 -22.45
N TYR A 332 60.13 12.13 -22.03
CA TYR A 332 60.65 12.11 -20.65
C TYR A 332 59.70 12.72 -19.58
N ASN A 333 58.57 13.30 -20.00
CA ASN A 333 57.56 13.99 -19.18
C ASN A 333 56.14 13.47 -19.54
N ASN A 334 55.98 12.16 -19.69
CA ASN A 334 54.78 11.51 -20.24
C ASN A 334 53.55 11.47 -19.30
N ALA A 335 53.59 12.11 -18.11
CA ALA A 335 52.41 12.26 -17.26
C ALA A 335 51.46 13.36 -17.79
N TYR A 336 50.19 13.32 -17.37
CA TYR A 336 49.14 14.25 -17.81
C TYR A 336 49.41 15.74 -17.54
N ASP A 337 50.28 16.03 -16.55
CA ASP A 337 50.68 17.36 -16.10
C ASP A 337 52.11 17.74 -16.54
N GLY A 338 52.78 16.87 -17.30
CA GLY A 338 54.18 17.03 -17.70
C GLY A 338 55.18 16.77 -16.58
N SER A 339 54.76 16.19 -15.45
CA SER A 339 55.70 15.66 -14.45
C SER A 339 56.40 14.40 -14.97
N PRO A 340 57.61 14.10 -14.48
CA PRO A 340 58.30 12.88 -14.87
C PRO A 340 57.85 11.69 -14.00
N TYR A 341 57.66 10.54 -14.62
CA TYR A 341 57.39 9.30 -13.88
C TYR A 341 58.61 8.88 -13.04
N LEU A 342 58.34 8.26 -11.89
CA LEU A 342 59.29 7.63 -10.98
C LEU A 342 60.03 6.46 -11.67
N GLY A 343 61.26 6.68 -12.12
CA GLY A 343 61.98 5.74 -12.99
C GLY A 343 62.23 6.27 -14.42
N GLY A 344 61.73 7.46 -14.73
CA GLY A 344 61.96 8.16 -15.98
C GLY A 344 60.90 7.88 -17.03
N ASP A 345 61.26 7.10 -18.04
CA ASP A 345 60.40 6.74 -19.16
C ASP A 345 59.64 5.42 -18.90
N HIS A 346 58.36 5.38 -19.25
CA HIS A 346 57.41 4.29 -19.01
C HIS A 346 56.53 3.94 -20.25
N ASP A 347 56.80 4.50 -21.45
CA ASP A 347 55.91 4.30 -22.61
C ASP A 347 56.04 2.95 -23.37
N PHE A 348 55.01 2.61 -24.16
CA PHE A 348 54.91 1.35 -24.93
C PHE A 348 54.73 1.53 -26.45
N HIS A 349 54.22 2.66 -26.91
CA HIS A 349 53.91 2.95 -28.33
C HIS A 349 53.11 1.84 -29.05
N PHE A 350 52.18 1.19 -28.36
CA PHE A 350 51.40 0.04 -28.84
C PHE A 350 50.59 0.35 -30.12
N SER A 351 50.30 1.62 -30.40
CA SER A 351 49.69 2.08 -31.66
C SER A 351 50.53 1.78 -32.90
N THR A 352 51.85 1.68 -32.75
CA THR A 352 52.81 1.39 -33.83
C THR A 352 52.93 -0.10 -34.15
N PHE A 353 52.35 -0.98 -33.31
CA PHE A 353 52.54 -2.42 -33.42
C PHE A 353 51.65 -3.01 -34.51
N LYS A 354 52.17 -4.06 -35.16
CA LYS A 354 51.52 -4.76 -36.26
C LYS A 354 51.32 -6.23 -35.98
N ILE A 355 50.30 -6.83 -36.56
CA ILE A 355 49.97 -8.25 -36.39
C ILE A 355 51.14 -9.14 -36.86
N ALA A 356 51.62 -10.00 -35.96
CA ALA A 356 52.79 -10.86 -36.17
C ALA A 356 52.44 -12.32 -36.51
N ASN A 357 51.18 -12.76 -36.35
CA ASN A 357 50.70 -14.08 -36.79
C ASN A 357 49.85 -13.99 -38.06
N GLU A 358 49.83 -15.04 -38.87
CA GLU A 358 48.90 -15.16 -39.99
C GLU A 358 47.49 -15.58 -39.52
N ASN A 359 46.45 -15.00 -40.13
CA ASN A 359 45.04 -15.41 -40.03
C ASN A 359 44.42 -15.43 -38.61
N VAL A 360 45.02 -14.78 -37.62
CA VAL A 360 44.48 -14.75 -36.24
C VAL A 360 43.43 -13.66 -35.98
N VAL A 361 43.42 -12.58 -36.78
CA VAL A 361 42.47 -11.45 -36.63
C VAL A 361 41.51 -11.40 -37.83
N ASP A 362 40.20 -11.46 -37.58
CA ASP A 362 39.23 -11.35 -38.68
C ASP A 362 39.20 -9.90 -39.20
N GLY A 363 39.22 -9.73 -40.53
CA GLY A 363 39.22 -8.41 -41.17
C GLY A 363 40.58 -7.69 -41.23
N ALA A 364 41.66 -8.31 -40.73
CA ALA A 364 43.04 -7.82 -40.87
C ALA A 364 44.00 -8.94 -41.30
N LYS A 365 45.23 -8.56 -41.64
CA LYS A 365 46.28 -9.47 -42.13
C LYS A 365 47.56 -9.32 -41.30
N TYR A 366 48.48 -10.25 -41.49
CA TYR A 366 49.88 -10.09 -41.07
C TYR A 366 50.43 -8.74 -41.57
N GLU A 367 51.19 -8.04 -40.73
CA GLU A 367 51.70 -6.66 -40.93
C GLU A 367 50.67 -5.52 -40.97
N ASP A 368 49.36 -5.76 -40.83
CA ASP A 368 48.38 -4.68 -40.58
C ASP A 368 48.60 -4.09 -39.16
N PRO A 369 48.40 -2.77 -38.97
CA PRO A 369 48.40 -2.16 -37.63
C PRO A 369 47.30 -2.73 -36.73
N ILE A 370 47.59 -2.91 -35.44
CA ILE A 370 46.63 -3.52 -34.50
C ILE A 370 45.65 -2.50 -33.91
N ILE A 371 46.12 -1.30 -33.51
CA ILE A 371 45.29 -0.29 -32.82
C ILE A 371 44.72 0.77 -33.77
N TYR A 372 43.44 1.09 -33.55
CA TYR A 372 42.70 2.23 -34.08
C TYR A 372 42.60 3.30 -32.97
N ASP A 373 43.48 4.31 -33.00
CA ASP A 373 43.67 5.27 -31.89
C ASP A 373 42.65 6.42 -31.86
N THR A 374 41.39 6.12 -31.50
CA THR A 374 40.40 7.18 -31.23
C THR A 374 40.55 7.83 -29.86
N LEU A 375 41.22 7.19 -28.90
CA LEU A 375 41.49 7.75 -27.58
C LEU A 375 42.41 8.97 -27.70
N GLY A 376 43.51 8.85 -28.45
CA GLY A 376 44.40 9.95 -28.78
C GLY A 376 43.74 11.04 -29.62
N HIS A 377 42.89 10.64 -30.57
CA HIS A 377 42.07 11.58 -31.34
C HIS A 377 41.14 12.40 -30.45
N ARG A 378 40.39 11.76 -29.53
CA ARG A 378 39.47 12.44 -28.61
C ARG A 378 40.20 13.35 -27.62
N LEU A 379 41.35 12.91 -27.11
CA LEU A 379 42.08 13.64 -26.07
C LEU A 379 42.88 14.83 -26.63
N ASN A 380 43.51 14.67 -27.79
CA ASN A 380 44.53 15.59 -28.30
C ASN A 380 44.43 15.87 -29.83
N GLY A 381 43.41 15.38 -30.53
CA GLY A 381 43.22 15.63 -31.97
C GLY A 381 44.21 14.90 -32.88
N VAL A 382 44.85 13.83 -32.39
CA VAL A 382 45.80 13.00 -33.14
C VAL A 382 45.13 12.37 -34.37
N VAL A 383 45.89 12.16 -35.44
CA VAL A 383 45.40 11.45 -36.63
C VAL A 383 45.13 9.98 -36.25
N ILE A 384 43.91 9.49 -36.53
CA ILE A 384 43.52 8.13 -36.19
C ILE A 384 44.31 7.12 -37.04
N SER A 385 44.95 6.16 -36.38
CA SER A 385 45.70 5.06 -37.01
C SER A 385 44.80 4.06 -37.73
N GLU A 386 45.29 3.37 -38.78
CA GLU A 386 44.50 2.46 -39.64
C GLU A 386 44.26 1.05 -39.05
N GLY A 387 44.36 0.86 -37.73
CA GLY A 387 44.24 -0.46 -37.10
C GLY A 387 42.80 -0.98 -36.95
N VAL A 388 42.67 -2.09 -36.22
CA VAL A 388 41.41 -2.86 -36.10
C VAL A 388 40.76 -2.83 -34.72
N PHE A 389 41.54 -2.70 -33.64
CA PHE A 389 41.02 -2.68 -32.28
C PHE A 389 41.04 -1.26 -31.73
N ASN A 390 39.88 -0.80 -31.26
CA ASN A 390 39.75 0.57 -30.81
C ASN A 390 40.44 0.79 -29.45
N SER A 391 41.39 1.72 -29.40
CA SER A 391 42.07 2.21 -28.18
C SER A 391 41.12 2.63 -27.05
N ASP A 392 39.96 3.22 -27.35
CA ASP A 392 38.98 3.68 -26.37
C ASP A 392 38.32 2.54 -25.60
N ASN A 393 38.38 1.31 -26.13
CA ASN A 393 37.90 0.15 -25.41
C ASN A 393 38.82 -0.21 -24.23
N PHE A 394 40.10 0.22 -24.24
CA PHE A 394 41.02 -0.05 -23.13
C PHE A 394 40.86 0.99 -22.02
N ASN A 395 40.23 0.60 -20.90
CA ASN A 395 39.87 1.53 -19.82
C ASN A 395 40.71 1.39 -18.54
N GLN A 396 41.50 0.33 -18.42
CA GLN A 396 42.35 0.03 -17.26
C GLN A 396 43.70 -0.47 -17.78
N ALA A 397 44.79 0.01 -17.19
CA ALA A 397 46.13 -0.46 -17.52
C ALA A 397 47.05 -0.44 -16.30
N MET A 398 48.04 -1.34 -16.26
CA MET A 398 49.07 -1.42 -15.23
C MET A 398 50.45 -1.53 -15.85
N GLU A 399 51.35 -0.63 -15.48
CA GLU A 399 52.71 -0.54 -16.00
C GLU A 399 53.72 -0.84 -14.91
N PHE A 400 54.78 -1.55 -15.29
CA PHE A 400 55.87 -1.94 -14.42
C PHE A 400 57.20 -1.87 -15.15
N LYS A 401 58.21 -1.42 -14.42
CA LYS A 401 59.58 -1.38 -14.91
C LYS A 401 60.49 -2.17 -13.98
N SER A 402 61.25 -3.10 -14.53
CA SER A 402 62.25 -3.88 -13.80
C SER A 402 63.40 -2.99 -13.31
N GLN A 403 64.18 -3.48 -12.36
CA GLN A 403 65.47 -2.91 -11.98
C GLN A 403 66.58 -3.39 -12.96
N GLY A 404 67.85 -3.32 -12.55
CA GLY A 404 68.99 -3.74 -13.36
C GLY A 404 69.50 -2.66 -14.32
N ASP A 405 70.80 -2.72 -14.60
CA ASP A 405 71.55 -1.74 -15.39
C ASP A 405 72.37 -2.46 -16.48
N ALA A 406 72.74 -1.73 -17.53
CA ALA A 406 73.52 -2.24 -18.65
C ALA A 406 74.83 -2.87 -18.17
N THR A 407 75.16 -4.03 -18.71
CA THR A 407 76.32 -4.80 -18.27
C THR A 407 77.63 -4.08 -18.62
N ASN A 408 78.49 -3.93 -17.62
CA ASN A 408 79.90 -3.61 -17.88
C ASN A 408 80.59 -4.93 -18.24
N ILE A 409 81.51 -4.91 -19.20
CA ILE A 409 82.27 -6.07 -19.71
C ILE A 409 82.98 -6.94 -18.64
N PHE A 410 83.03 -6.50 -17.39
CA PHE A 410 83.59 -7.26 -16.25
C PHE A 410 82.59 -7.71 -15.18
N ILE A 411 81.37 -7.14 -15.12
CA ILE A 411 80.36 -7.47 -14.10
C ILE A 411 78.97 -7.32 -14.69
N ASP A 412 78.23 -8.43 -14.76
CA ASP A 412 76.79 -8.42 -15.05
C ASP A 412 76.02 -7.88 -13.84
N ARG A 413 75.13 -6.92 -14.11
CA ARG A 413 74.31 -6.20 -13.14
C ARG A 413 72.85 -6.06 -13.59
N ALA A 414 72.48 -6.76 -14.66
CA ALA A 414 71.12 -6.85 -15.14
C ALA A 414 70.28 -7.75 -14.21
N GLN A 415 68.97 -7.49 -14.12
CA GLN A 415 68.05 -8.25 -13.31
C GLN A 415 67.57 -9.49 -14.06
N TYR A 416 67.84 -10.68 -13.51
CA TYR A 416 67.35 -11.94 -14.07
C TYR A 416 66.12 -12.41 -13.29
N SER A 417 64.95 -11.92 -13.69
CA SER A 417 63.66 -12.20 -13.04
C SER A 417 62.53 -12.44 -14.05
N SER A 418 61.60 -13.32 -13.68
CA SER A 418 60.27 -13.45 -14.30
C SER A 418 59.22 -12.75 -13.42
N TYR A 419 58.17 -12.21 -14.03
CA TYR A 419 57.08 -11.54 -13.33
C TYR A 419 55.77 -12.24 -13.64
N VAL A 420 55.18 -12.89 -12.63
CA VAL A 420 53.92 -13.64 -12.73
C VAL A 420 52.82 -12.80 -12.10
N ILE A 421 52.06 -12.08 -12.92
CA ILE A 421 50.98 -11.19 -12.49
C ILE A 421 49.66 -11.96 -12.56
N SER A 422 48.87 -11.95 -11.49
CA SER A 422 47.58 -12.64 -11.43
C SER A 422 46.49 -11.81 -10.75
N PHE A 423 45.32 -11.73 -11.36
CA PHE A 423 44.18 -10.97 -10.86
C PHE A 423 42.86 -11.56 -11.37
N THR A 424 41.78 -11.29 -10.66
CA THR A 424 40.42 -11.72 -11.07
C THR A 424 39.70 -10.53 -11.71
N THR A 425 38.88 -10.79 -12.72
CA THR A 425 38.02 -9.80 -13.36
C THR A 425 36.59 -10.30 -13.45
N GLN A 426 35.62 -9.38 -13.33
CA GLN A 426 34.25 -9.59 -13.78
C GLN A 426 34.13 -9.13 -15.23
N HIS A 427 33.80 -10.07 -16.13
CA HIS A 427 33.34 -9.79 -17.51
C HIS A 427 31.85 -9.48 -17.52
N THR A 428 31.34 -8.83 -18.57
CA THR A 428 29.90 -8.60 -18.76
C THR A 428 29.55 -8.60 -20.25
N ASP A 429 28.71 -9.56 -20.67
CA ASP A 429 28.31 -9.74 -22.06
C ASP A 429 27.66 -8.47 -22.66
N SER A 430 26.95 -7.70 -21.84
CA SER A 430 26.30 -6.44 -22.26
C SER A 430 27.27 -5.28 -22.49
N TYR A 431 28.46 -5.32 -21.87
CA TYR A 431 29.54 -4.37 -22.16
C TYR A 431 30.43 -4.85 -23.31
N GLU A 432 30.61 -6.17 -23.47
CA GLU A 432 31.29 -6.78 -24.63
C GLU A 432 30.64 -6.34 -25.95
N ILE A 433 29.31 -6.47 -26.07
CA ILE A 433 28.57 -5.98 -27.27
C ILE A 433 28.63 -4.45 -27.43
N GLY A 434 28.91 -3.71 -26.36
CA GLY A 434 28.98 -2.26 -26.32
C GLY A 434 30.36 -1.68 -26.66
N LEU A 435 31.41 -2.51 -26.76
CA LEU A 435 32.74 -2.07 -27.15
C LEU A 435 32.72 -1.46 -28.57
N ILE A 436 33.47 -0.38 -28.77
CA ILE A 436 33.45 0.39 -30.02
C ILE A 436 34.14 -0.43 -31.13
N THR A 437 33.46 -0.56 -32.28
CA THR A 437 34.03 -1.18 -33.49
C THR A 437 34.94 -0.22 -34.25
N SER A 438 35.93 -0.77 -34.95
CA SER A 438 36.68 -0.04 -35.98
C SER A 438 35.92 0.02 -37.32
N PRO A 439 36.35 0.84 -38.29
CA PRO A 439 35.80 0.85 -39.66
C PRO A 439 35.88 -0.51 -40.38
N LYS A 440 36.72 -1.44 -39.90
CA LYS A 440 36.81 -2.84 -40.37
C LYS A 440 35.79 -3.77 -39.67
N ASN A 441 34.78 -3.23 -38.99
CA ASN A 441 33.76 -3.91 -38.16
C ASN A 441 34.31 -4.71 -36.96
N GLN A 442 35.60 -4.54 -36.64
CA GLN A 442 36.30 -5.40 -35.69
C GLN A 442 36.32 -4.80 -34.28
N GLN A 443 36.32 -5.66 -33.28
CA GLN A 443 36.10 -5.40 -31.86
C GLN A 443 36.82 -6.52 -31.06
N PHE A 444 37.62 -6.14 -30.06
CA PHE A 444 38.35 -7.07 -29.19
C PHE A 444 37.92 -6.88 -27.75
N SER A 445 37.78 -8.00 -27.03
CA SER A 445 37.40 -8.13 -25.64
C SER A 445 38.44 -8.98 -24.92
N GLY A 446 39.13 -8.44 -23.91
CA GLY A 446 40.13 -9.17 -23.14
C GLY A 446 41.30 -8.32 -22.66
N ILE A 447 42.48 -8.93 -22.71
CA ILE A 447 43.73 -8.38 -22.18
C ILE A 447 44.76 -8.19 -23.30
N SER A 448 45.57 -7.14 -23.21
CA SER A 448 46.87 -7.05 -23.88
C SER A 448 47.98 -7.03 -22.83
N ALA A 449 49.05 -7.78 -23.08
CA ALA A 449 50.29 -7.74 -22.31
C ALA A 449 51.42 -7.29 -23.23
N ASN A 450 52.16 -6.26 -22.82
CA ASN A 450 53.01 -5.46 -23.69
C ASN A 450 54.41 -5.34 -23.08
N ILE A 451 55.45 -5.36 -23.92
CA ILE A 451 56.84 -5.06 -23.59
C ILE A 451 57.32 -4.03 -24.61
N TYR A 452 57.88 -2.92 -24.13
CA TYR A 452 58.65 -1.98 -24.94
C TYR A 452 59.93 -1.66 -24.18
N SER A 453 61.05 -2.27 -24.58
CA SER A 453 62.27 -2.23 -23.77
C SER A 453 63.51 -2.11 -24.63
N TYR A 454 64.32 -1.08 -24.38
CA TYR A 454 65.66 -1.00 -24.96
C TYR A 454 66.62 -1.90 -24.18
N GLN A 455 67.07 -3.00 -24.76
CA GLN A 455 67.93 -4.00 -24.14
C GLN A 455 69.11 -4.33 -25.07
N ASN A 456 70.34 -4.33 -24.54
CA ASN A 456 71.56 -4.74 -25.25
C ASN A 456 71.77 -4.12 -26.66
N GLY A 457 71.31 -2.87 -26.85
CA GLY A 457 71.45 -2.13 -28.11
C GLY A 457 70.20 -2.09 -29.00
N TYR A 458 69.15 -2.85 -28.66
CA TYR A 458 67.96 -3.07 -29.51
C TYR A 458 66.67 -2.79 -28.74
N TYR A 459 65.55 -2.57 -29.46
CA TYR A 459 64.24 -2.40 -28.85
C TYR A 459 63.41 -3.67 -29.00
N SER A 460 63.01 -4.26 -27.87
CA SER A 460 62.04 -5.34 -27.82
C SER A 460 60.64 -4.75 -27.74
N MET A 461 59.86 -4.91 -28.80
CA MET A 461 58.51 -4.35 -28.95
C MET A 461 57.52 -5.49 -29.17
N PHE A 462 56.94 -6.01 -28.09
CA PHE A 462 56.10 -7.21 -28.10
C PHE A 462 54.75 -6.93 -27.47
N SER A 463 53.67 -7.39 -28.09
CA SER A 463 52.34 -7.42 -27.50
C SER A 463 51.69 -8.77 -27.74
N SER A 464 51.08 -9.33 -26.70
CA SER A 464 50.21 -10.49 -26.80
C SER A 464 48.81 -10.07 -26.34
N LEU A 465 47.82 -10.15 -27.22
CA LEU A 465 46.42 -9.92 -26.94
C LEU A 465 45.70 -11.27 -26.82
N TYR A 466 44.95 -11.46 -25.74
CA TYR A 466 44.31 -12.73 -25.41
C TYR A 466 42.88 -12.49 -24.93
N GLY A 467 41.92 -13.22 -25.48
CA GLY A 467 40.51 -13.00 -25.18
C GLY A 467 39.59 -13.43 -26.30
N GLU A 468 38.68 -12.54 -26.70
CA GLU A 468 37.60 -12.78 -27.65
C GLU A 468 37.58 -11.66 -28.69
N GLN A 469 37.25 -11.99 -29.93
CA GLN A 469 37.11 -11.02 -31.01
C GLN A 469 35.78 -11.23 -31.74
N ARG A 470 35.26 -10.16 -32.33
CA ARG A 470 34.04 -10.24 -33.12
C ARG A 470 34.29 -11.05 -34.39
N ALA A 471 33.52 -12.11 -34.58
CA ALA A 471 33.75 -13.05 -35.66
C ALA A 471 33.24 -12.47 -36.99
N LEU A 472 34.13 -12.31 -37.97
CA LEU A 472 33.82 -11.82 -39.31
C LEU A 472 34.10 -12.91 -40.34
N ASN A 473 33.40 -12.86 -41.47
CA ASN A 473 33.77 -13.67 -42.63
C ASN A 473 35.05 -13.12 -43.31
N PRO A 474 35.67 -13.86 -44.25
CA PRO A 474 36.87 -13.40 -44.96
C PRO A 474 36.70 -12.11 -45.80
N ALA A 475 35.47 -11.61 -45.97
CA ALA A 475 35.17 -10.33 -46.62
C ALA A 475 34.97 -9.16 -45.61
N GLY A 476 35.16 -9.38 -44.31
CA GLY A 476 35.03 -8.36 -43.26
C GLY A 476 33.60 -8.05 -42.82
N ALA A 477 32.62 -8.90 -43.17
CA ALA A 477 31.24 -8.77 -42.71
C ALA A 477 30.97 -9.66 -41.49
N LEU A 478 30.14 -9.18 -40.56
CA LEU A 478 29.74 -9.88 -39.33
C LEU A 478 29.16 -11.27 -39.65
N LEU A 479 29.60 -12.30 -38.92
CA LEU A 479 28.97 -13.62 -38.98
C LEU A 479 27.59 -13.60 -38.32
N ASN A 480 26.66 -14.38 -38.88
CA ASN A 480 25.34 -14.61 -38.31
C ASN A 480 25.27 -16.07 -37.80
N PRO A 481 24.77 -16.34 -36.57
CA PRO A 481 24.80 -17.68 -36.01
C PRO A 481 24.12 -18.74 -36.87
N LYS A 482 23.04 -18.40 -37.58
CA LYS A 482 22.29 -19.33 -38.45
C LYS A 482 23.18 -19.96 -39.56
N ASP A 483 24.15 -19.19 -40.02
CA ASP A 483 25.01 -19.56 -41.15
C ASP A 483 26.13 -20.50 -40.67
N ILE A 484 26.55 -20.40 -39.40
CA ILE A 484 27.69 -21.15 -38.83
C ILE A 484 27.33 -22.24 -37.82
N ILE A 485 26.26 -22.12 -37.03
CA ILE A 485 25.87 -23.11 -36.01
C ILE A 485 24.86 -24.13 -36.59
N PRO A 486 25.02 -25.45 -36.39
CA PRO A 486 24.01 -26.45 -36.77
C PRO A 486 22.68 -26.24 -36.05
N ASN A 487 21.56 -26.46 -36.76
CA ASN A 487 20.20 -26.42 -36.21
C ASN A 487 19.80 -25.14 -35.45
N TRP A 488 20.45 -23.99 -35.71
CA TRP A 488 20.16 -22.74 -35.03
C TRP A 488 18.73 -22.23 -35.29
N VAL A 489 17.96 -22.02 -34.21
CA VAL A 489 16.65 -21.36 -34.24
C VAL A 489 16.76 -20.02 -33.50
N PRO A 490 16.62 -18.84 -34.15
CA PRO A 490 16.78 -17.56 -33.44
C PRO A 490 15.86 -17.46 -32.21
N ALA A 491 16.39 -16.97 -31.09
CA ALA A 491 15.67 -16.97 -29.81
C ALA A 491 14.32 -16.25 -29.88
N ASN A 492 14.24 -15.15 -30.65
CA ASN A 492 12.99 -14.43 -30.92
C ASN A 492 11.98 -15.27 -31.72
N THR A 493 12.41 -16.15 -32.62
CA THR A 493 11.54 -17.03 -33.40
C THR A 493 10.94 -18.14 -32.53
N ALA A 494 11.71 -18.68 -31.58
CA ALA A 494 11.20 -19.64 -30.60
C ALA A 494 10.29 -18.97 -29.56
N MET A 495 10.69 -17.80 -29.03
CA MET A 495 9.87 -17.04 -28.08
C MET A 495 8.55 -16.56 -28.70
N GLY A 496 8.54 -16.22 -30.00
CA GLY A 496 7.33 -15.84 -30.73
C GLY A 496 6.32 -16.98 -30.95
N GLN A 497 6.65 -18.22 -30.58
CA GLN A 497 5.71 -19.35 -30.53
C GLN A 497 5.08 -19.54 -29.13
N ILE A 498 5.48 -18.69 -28.18
CA ILE A 498 4.93 -18.64 -26.83
C ILE A 498 4.07 -17.38 -26.70
N HIS A 499 2.81 -17.56 -26.32
CA HIS A 499 1.92 -16.50 -25.90
C HIS A 499 2.47 -15.83 -24.64
N THR A 500 2.57 -14.50 -24.65
CA THR A 500 3.26 -13.72 -23.60
C THR A 500 2.41 -12.58 -23.06
N GLU A 501 1.12 -12.52 -23.37
CA GLU A 501 0.23 -11.41 -23.06
C GLU A 501 0.05 -11.25 -21.54
N TYR A 502 -0.02 -12.37 -20.80
CA TYR A 502 -0.28 -12.39 -19.35
C TYR A 502 0.95 -12.74 -18.50
N LEU A 503 2.01 -13.30 -19.09
CA LEU A 503 3.27 -13.60 -18.39
C LEU A 503 3.97 -12.33 -17.88
N ASN A 504 4.52 -12.36 -16.67
CA ASN A 504 5.36 -11.26 -16.17
C ASN A 504 6.81 -11.32 -16.72
N ASN A 505 7.56 -10.24 -16.57
CA ASN A 505 8.95 -10.15 -17.04
C ASN A 505 9.86 -11.25 -16.47
N ALA A 506 9.66 -11.68 -15.22
CA ALA A 506 10.46 -12.74 -14.61
C ALA A 506 10.22 -14.10 -15.29
N GLN A 507 8.96 -14.45 -15.57
CA GLN A 507 8.57 -15.65 -16.32
C GLN A 507 9.09 -15.61 -17.76
N ILE A 508 8.96 -14.47 -18.45
CA ILE A 508 9.47 -14.26 -19.81
C ILE A 508 10.99 -14.46 -19.86
N ASN A 509 11.73 -13.92 -18.89
CA ASN A 509 13.18 -14.09 -18.82
C ASN A 509 13.59 -15.54 -18.55
N VAL A 510 12.89 -16.26 -17.65
CA VAL A 510 13.15 -17.69 -17.42
C VAL A 510 12.92 -18.52 -18.69
N LEU A 511 11.83 -18.27 -19.44
CA LEU A 511 11.55 -18.95 -20.71
C LEU A 511 12.59 -18.61 -21.79
N ARG A 512 13.00 -17.33 -21.90
CA ARG A 512 14.06 -16.90 -22.82
C ARG A 512 15.39 -17.60 -22.52
N ASN A 513 15.80 -17.68 -21.25
CA ASN A 513 17.03 -18.35 -20.84
C ASN A 513 16.95 -19.87 -21.10
N LYS A 514 15.78 -20.50 -20.89
CA LYS A 514 15.54 -21.90 -21.28
C LYS A 514 15.71 -22.09 -22.79
N ILE A 515 15.14 -21.21 -23.62
CA ILE A 515 15.28 -21.23 -25.09
C ILE A 515 16.74 -21.08 -25.50
N GLN A 516 17.45 -20.07 -24.98
CA GLN A 516 18.86 -19.82 -25.30
C GLN A 516 19.75 -21.02 -24.96
N ASN A 517 19.53 -21.66 -23.81
CA ASN A 517 20.28 -22.86 -23.41
C ASN A 517 19.99 -24.12 -24.24
N ASN A 518 18.97 -24.10 -25.12
CA ASN A 518 18.54 -25.25 -25.92
C ASN A 518 18.37 -24.89 -27.41
N ILE A 519 18.98 -23.80 -27.88
CA ILE A 519 18.68 -23.16 -29.17
C ILE A 519 19.00 -24.01 -30.42
N THR A 520 19.81 -25.07 -30.24
CA THR A 520 20.18 -26.06 -31.26
C THR A 520 19.43 -27.40 -31.11
N ASP A 521 18.55 -27.52 -30.11
CA ASP A 521 17.81 -28.72 -29.74
C ASP A 521 16.30 -28.49 -29.95
N SER A 522 15.81 -28.87 -31.13
CA SER A 522 14.42 -28.67 -31.54
C SER A 522 13.41 -29.35 -30.60
N ASP A 523 13.75 -30.52 -30.02
CA ASP A 523 12.84 -31.23 -29.13
C ASP A 523 12.74 -30.54 -27.76
N ALA A 524 13.85 -30.05 -27.23
CA ALA A 524 13.85 -29.22 -26.03
C ALA A 524 13.10 -27.89 -26.24
N LEU A 525 13.32 -27.20 -27.37
CA LEU A 525 12.55 -25.99 -27.72
C LEU A 525 11.05 -26.26 -27.80
N ASN A 526 10.63 -27.34 -28.48
CA ASN A 526 9.23 -27.74 -28.56
C ASN A 526 8.63 -28.04 -27.18
N ASN A 527 9.41 -28.55 -26.24
CA ASN A 527 8.95 -28.78 -24.87
C ASN A 527 8.86 -27.48 -24.06
N ILE A 528 9.77 -26.53 -24.24
CA ILE A 528 9.69 -25.20 -23.60
C ILE A 528 8.47 -24.42 -24.12
N ILE A 529 8.12 -24.54 -25.40
CA ILE A 529 6.91 -23.94 -25.97
C ILE A 529 5.63 -24.55 -25.35
N LYS A 530 5.64 -25.87 -25.11
CA LYS A 530 4.56 -26.57 -24.38
C LYS A 530 4.50 -26.24 -22.89
N GLU A 531 5.55 -25.67 -22.30
CA GLU A 531 5.54 -25.14 -20.93
C GLU A 531 4.99 -23.69 -20.91
N GLY A 532 5.48 -22.84 -21.82
CA GLY A 532 5.16 -21.40 -21.82
C GLY A 532 3.70 -21.08 -22.15
N ASN A 533 3.09 -21.79 -23.10
CA ASN A 533 1.69 -21.52 -23.49
C ASN A 533 0.68 -21.84 -22.36
N PRO A 534 0.70 -23.03 -21.72
CA PRO A 534 -0.12 -23.29 -20.53
C PRO A 534 0.16 -22.35 -19.35
N LEU A 535 1.41 -21.91 -19.15
CA LEU A 535 1.72 -20.92 -18.12
C LEU A 535 1.04 -19.57 -18.41
N ASN A 536 0.99 -19.12 -19.66
CA ASN A 536 0.30 -17.89 -20.05
C ASN A 536 -1.23 -18.01 -19.86
N ASP A 537 -1.81 -19.17 -20.19
CA ASP A 537 -3.23 -19.44 -19.95
C ASP A 537 -3.56 -19.52 -18.44
N ALA A 538 -2.67 -20.10 -17.63
CA ALA A 538 -2.79 -20.10 -16.17
C ALA A 538 -2.69 -18.67 -15.60
N MET A 539 -1.75 -17.85 -16.08
CA MET A 539 -1.62 -16.43 -15.69
C MET A 539 -2.85 -15.61 -16.09
N LYS A 540 -3.50 -15.93 -17.21
CA LYS A 540 -4.79 -15.34 -17.59
C LYS A 540 -5.87 -15.68 -16.57
N ASN A 541 -5.95 -16.94 -16.13
CA ASN A 541 -6.92 -17.38 -15.13
C ASN A 541 -6.66 -16.73 -13.75
N LEU A 542 -5.39 -16.57 -13.37
CA LEU A 542 -4.96 -15.87 -12.16
C LEU A 542 -5.36 -14.39 -12.16
N GLY A 543 -5.22 -13.68 -13.29
CA GLY A 543 -5.73 -12.31 -13.39
C GLY A 543 -7.27 -12.24 -13.44
N ASN A 544 -7.93 -13.26 -13.99
CA ASN A 544 -9.39 -13.34 -14.01
C ASN A 544 -10.00 -13.57 -12.61
N SER A 545 -9.33 -14.27 -11.69
CA SER A 545 -9.85 -14.47 -10.32
C SER A 545 -9.98 -13.17 -9.52
N ILE A 546 -9.29 -12.09 -9.95
CA ILE A 546 -9.45 -10.73 -9.40
C ILE A 546 -10.08 -9.74 -10.41
N GLY A 547 -10.66 -10.25 -11.52
CA GLY A 547 -11.32 -9.43 -12.54
C GLY A 547 -10.42 -8.52 -13.39
N GLN A 548 -9.10 -8.75 -13.41
CA GLN A 548 -8.11 -7.90 -14.10
C GLN A 548 -8.17 -8.01 -15.63
N TYR A 549 -8.42 -9.20 -16.18
CA TYR A 549 -8.44 -9.47 -17.63
C TYR A 549 -9.87 -9.66 -18.19
N ASP A 550 -10.82 -8.93 -17.61
CA ASP A 550 -12.25 -9.03 -17.86
C ASP A 550 -12.72 -8.29 -19.14
N SER A 551 -12.31 -8.77 -20.31
CA SER A 551 -12.74 -8.19 -21.61
C SER A 551 -14.23 -8.35 -21.89
N ASP A 552 -14.83 -9.43 -21.35
CA ASP A 552 -16.18 -9.88 -21.71
C ASP A 552 -17.21 -9.60 -20.59
N GLY A 553 -16.79 -8.92 -19.51
CA GLY A 553 -17.63 -8.59 -18.34
C GLY A 553 -17.90 -9.75 -17.37
N LYS A 554 -17.50 -10.98 -17.72
CA LYS A 554 -17.77 -12.22 -16.97
C LYS A 554 -17.20 -12.23 -15.54
N PHE A 555 -16.15 -11.46 -15.27
CA PHE A 555 -15.48 -11.37 -13.97
C PHE A 555 -15.69 -10.01 -13.28
N THR A 556 -16.71 -9.25 -13.67
CA THR A 556 -17.01 -7.92 -13.08
C THR A 556 -17.18 -7.97 -11.57
N ASP A 557 -17.81 -9.02 -11.04
CA ASP A 557 -18.03 -9.22 -9.61
C ASP A 557 -16.77 -9.66 -8.84
N HIS A 558 -15.73 -10.12 -9.56
CA HIS A 558 -14.44 -10.52 -8.98
C HIS A 558 -13.44 -9.36 -8.94
N LYS A 559 -13.72 -8.24 -9.63
CA LYS A 559 -12.90 -7.02 -9.55
C LYS A 559 -12.76 -6.60 -8.09
N VAL A 560 -11.53 -6.30 -7.66
CA VAL A 560 -11.21 -6.01 -6.26
C VAL A 560 -12.08 -4.89 -5.70
N ASP A 561 -12.27 -3.79 -6.44
CA ASP A 561 -13.12 -2.67 -6.03
C ASP A 561 -14.62 -3.04 -5.95
N THR A 562 -15.13 -3.83 -6.90
CA THR A 562 -16.51 -4.36 -6.86
C THR A 562 -16.71 -5.27 -5.66
N THR A 563 -15.76 -6.19 -5.43
CA THR A 563 -15.80 -7.10 -4.27
C THR A 563 -15.77 -6.30 -2.97
N LYS A 564 -14.84 -5.36 -2.82
CA LYS A 564 -14.69 -4.56 -1.59
C LYS A 564 -15.86 -3.61 -1.31
N THR A 565 -16.61 -3.19 -2.33
CA THR A 565 -17.82 -2.36 -2.15
C THR A 565 -19.08 -3.19 -1.92
N SER A 566 -19.05 -4.50 -2.17
CA SER A 566 -20.21 -5.39 -2.00
C SER A 566 -20.49 -5.77 -0.54
N ASP A 567 -21.76 -6.02 -0.21
CA ASP A 567 -22.20 -6.44 1.13
C ASP A 567 -21.45 -7.69 1.63
N ARG A 568 -21.14 -8.62 0.72
CA ARG A 568 -20.43 -9.87 1.05
C ARG A 568 -19.00 -9.66 1.55
N TYR A 569 -18.34 -8.58 1.16
CA TYR A 569 -17.08 -8.16 1.79
C TYR A 569 -17.37 -7.25 2.99
N GLN A 570 -18.17 -6.19 2.84
CA GLN A 570 -18.38 -5.18 3.89
C GLN A 570 -18.84 -5.79 5.23
N TYR A 571 -19.72 -6.79 5.19
CA TYR A 571 -20.28 -7.46 6.37
C TYR A 571 -19.70 -8.85 6.65
N ALA A 572 -18.64 -9.28 5.94
CA ALA A 572 -17.90 -10.48 6.29
C ALA A 572 -17.16 -10.31 7.64
N ASP A 573 -16.82 -11.44 8.26
CA ASP A 573 -15.97 -11.45 9.46
C ASP A 573 -14.53 -11.02 9.16
N SER A 574 -13.74 -10.77 10.21
CA SER A 574 -12.37 -10.25 10.07
C SER A 574 -11.41 -11.25 9.43
N ASP A 575 -11.62 -12.55 9.63
CA ASP A 575 -10.68 -13.59 9.20
C ASP A 575 -10.91 -13.91 7.71
N THR A 576 -12.16 -13.97 7.25
CA THR A 576 -12.47 -14.11 5.81
C THR A 576 -12.06 -12.88 5.01
N LYS A 577 -12.29 -11.65 5.53
CA LYS A 577 -11.75 -10.40 4.95
C LYS A 577 -10.24 -10.46 4.81
N SER A 578 -9.53 -10.74 5.90
CA SER A 578 -8.06 -10.83 5.92
C SER A 578 -7.55 -11.93 4.98
N THR A 579 -8.24 -13.07 4.90
CA THR A 579 -7.89 -14.15 3.97
C THR A 579 -7.97 -13.67 2.52
N TYR A 580 -9.09 -13.06 2.11
CA TYR A 580 -9.26 -12.48 0.78
C TYR A 580 -8.21 -11.40 0.49
N ASP A 581 -8.05 -10.42 1.38
CA ASP A 581 -7.07 -9.35 1.20
C ASP A 581 -5.63 -9.88 1.03
N ASN A 582 -5.25 -10.91 1.79
CA ASN A 582 -3.93 -11.54 1.68
C ASN A 582 -3.76 -12.35 0.38
N THR A 583 -4.77 -13.10 -0.06
CA THR A 583 -4.69 -13.83 -1.34
C THR A 583 -4.71 -12.86 -2.53
N THR A 584 -5.56 -11.84 -2.55
CA THR A 584 -5.61 -10.82 -3.61
C THR A 584 -4.29 -10.06 -3.72
N ASN A 585 -3.63 -9.75 -2.60
CA ASN A 585 -2.30 -9.15 -2.59
C ASN A 585 -1.23 -10.10 -3.17
N ALA A 586 -1.28 -11.40 -2.82
CA ALA A 586 -0.39 -12.40 -3.39
C ALA A 586 -0.59 -12.55 -4.91
N VAL A 587 -1.84 -12.57 -5.39
CA VAL A 587 -2.17 -12.55 -6.83
C VAL A 587 -1.58 -11.31 -7.51
N SER A 588 -1.80 -10.13 -6.93
CA SER A 588 -1.35 -8.83 -7.47
C SER A 588 0.17 -8.77 -7.65
N ASN A 589 0.93 -9.32 -6.69
CA ASN A 589 2.39 -9.42 -6.73
C ASN A 589 2.94 -10.36 -7.82
N ILE A 590 2.11 -11.24 -8.39
CA ILE A 590 2.50 -12.15 -9.49
C ILE A 590 2.10 -11.57 -10.85
N ILE A 591 0.92 -10.97 -10.97
CA ILE A 591 0.39 -10.47 -12.25
C ILE A 591 0.96 -9.11 -12.69
N ASP A 592 1.70 -8.38 -11.83
CA ASP A 592 2.43 -7.17 -12.24
C ASP A 592 3.39 -7.53 -13.39
N LYS A 593 3.12 -6.97 -14.58
CA LYS A 593 3.85 -7.25 -15.81
C LYS A 593 5.35 -6.95 -15.68
N SER A 594 5.68 -5.87 -14.97
CA SER A 594 7.03 -5.30 -14.91
C SER A 594 7.83 -5.84 -13.74
N ASN A 595 7.20 -5.90 -12.55
CA ASN A 595 7.85 -6.19 -11.27
C ASN A 595 7.39 -7.51 -10.64
N GLY A 596 6.46 -8.23 -11.26
CA GLY A 596 5.88 -9.45 -10.71
C GLY A 596 6.94 -10.53 -10.49
N THR A 597 6.86 -11.21 -9.35
CA THR A 597 7.84 -12.26 -9.02
C THR A 597 7.59 -13.51 -9.85
N TYR A 598 8.63 -14.32 -10.04
CA TYR A 598 8.50 -15.59 -10.77
C TYR A 598 7.60 -16.57 -10.00
N ALA A 599 6.62 -17.12 -10.71
CA ALA A 599 5.85 -18.29 -10.30
C ALA A 599 5.76 -19.27 -11.47
N ASP A 600 5.88 -20.56 -11.17
CA ASP A 600 5.63 -21.64 -12.12
C ASP A 600 4.12 -21.93 -12.27
N GLN A 601 3.76 -22.79 -13.22
CA GLN A 601 2.36 -23.06 -13.55
C GLN A 601 1.59 -23.60 -12.34
N ALA A 602 2.17 -24.54 -11.58
CA ALA A 602 1.53 -25.12 -10.41
C ALA A 602 1.29 -24.09 -9.29
N THR A 603 2.22 -23.15 -9.10
CA THR A 603 2.08 -22.04 -8.15
C THR A 603 0.98 -21.06 -8.60
N VAL A 604 0.94 -20.72 -9.89
CA VAL A 604 -0.10 -19.85 -10.49
C VAL A 604 -1.48 -20.48 -10.39
N GLU A 605 -1.61 -21.76 -10.73
CA GLU A 605 -2.85 -22.53 -10.57
C GLU A 605 -3.31 -22.57 -9.12
N LYS A 606 -2.41 -22.88 -8.17
CA LYS A 606 -2.72 -22.88 -6.74
C LYS A 606 -3.19 -21.51 -6.23
N LEU A 607 -2.53 -20.42 -6.62
CA LEU A 607 -2.94 -19.05 -6.23
C LEU A 607 -4.32 -18.70 -6.80
N THR A 608 -4.61 -19.11 -8.04
CA THR A 608 -5.94 -18.94 -8.67
C THR A 608 -7.01 -19.67 -7.85
N ASP A 609 -6.70 -20.90 -7.45
CA ASP A 609 -7.56 -21.77 -6.66
C ASP A 609 -7.84 -21.22 -5.25
N ASP A 610 -6.80 -20.68 -4.59
CA ASP A 610 -6.89 -20.10 -3.25
C ASP A 610 -7.64 -18.76 -3.26
N GLU A 611 -7.43 -17.90 -4.27
CA GLU A 611 -8.18 -16.66 -4.45
C GLU A 611 -9.67 -16.93 -4.71
N ASN A 612 -9.99 -17.86 -5.60
CA ASN A 612 -11.37 -18.24 -5.88
C ASN A 612 -12.08 -18.81 -4.64
N LYS A 613 -11.36 -19.55 -3.78
CA LYS A 613 -11.88 -20.04 -2.48
C LYS A 613 -12.10 -18.88 -1.51
N ALA A 614 -11.14 -17.96 -1.38
CA ALA A 614 -11.24 -16.81 -0.49
C ALA A 614 -12.40 -15.88 -0.89
N TRP A 615 -12.52 -15.54 -2.17
CA TRP A 615 -13.65 -14.77 -2.72
C TRP A 615 -14.98 -15.49 -2.52
N SER A 616 -15.03 -16.82 -2.70
CA SER A 616 -16.24 -17.61 -2.45
C SER A 616 -16.63 -17.67 -0.97
N ALA A 617 -15.66 -17.64 -0.06
CA ALA A 617 -15.86 -17.64 1.38
C ALA A 617 -16.42 -16.31 1.93
N LEU A 618 -16.30 -15.20 1.18
CA LEU A 618 -16.95 -13.93 1.51
C LEU A 618 -18.47 -14.11 1.53
N ASN A 619 -19.04 -14.18 2.73
CA ASN A 619 -20.42 -14.53 3.03
C ASN A 619 -21.16 -13.43 3.80
N GLY A 620 -20.61 -12.21 3.85
CA GLY A 620 -21.22 -11.08 4.54
C GLY A 620 -22.66 -10.83 4.08
N VAL A 621 -23.55 -10.69 5.04
CA VAL A 621 -24.93 -10.27 4.79
C VAL A 621 -25.14 -8.96 5.53
N LYS A 622 -25.63 -7.95 4.81
CA LYS A 622 -25.99 -6.67 5.41
C LYS A 622 -27.07 -6.90 6.48
N PRO A 623 -26.81 -6.57 7.76
CA PRO A 623 -27.82 -6.73 8.80
C PRO A 623 -29.00 -5.80 8.52
N THR A 624 -30.20 -6.35 8.61
CA THR A 624 -31.47 -5.62 8.44
C THR A 624 -31.73 -4.69 9.62
N ASP A 625 -32.75 -3.85 9.54
CA ASP A 625 -33.16 -3.01 10.67
C ASP A 625 -33.81 -3.86 11.79
N THR A 626 -34.54 -4.93 11.46
CA THR A 626 -34.97 -5.97 12.42
C THR A 626 -33.81 -6.64 13.16
N ASP A 627 -32.64 -6.83 12.54
CA ASP A 627 -31.47 -7.41 13.23
C ASP A 627 -30.83 -6.46 14.27
N LYS A 628 -31.18 -5.16 14.24
CA LYS A 628 -30.56 -4.11 15.07
C LYS A 628 -31.51 -3.49 16.07
N ILE A 629 -32.80 -3.47 15.77
CA ILE A 629 -33.84 -2.76 16.52
C ILE A 629 -34.74 -3.78 17.18
N THR A 630 -35.05 -3.56 18.46
CA THR A 630 -36.12 -4.29 19.15
C THR A 630 -37.21 -3.28 19.51
N PRO A 631 -38.44 -3.42 19.01
CA PRO A 631 -39.54 -2.54 19.39
C PRO A 631 -39.87 -2.62 20.88
N ASN A 632 -39.96 -1.47 21.52
CA ASN A 632 -40.49 -1.33 22.87
C ASN A 632 -41.99 -1.64 22.88
N VAL A 633 -42.42 -2.42 23.87
CA VAL A 633 -43.84 -2.67 24.12
C VAL A 633 -44.42 -1.55 24.99
N PRO A 634 -45.54 -0.90 24.63
CA PRO A 634 -46.21 0.10 25.46
C PRO A 634 -46.60 -0.45 26.84
N GLU A 635 -46.32 0.31 27.90
CA GLU A 635 -46.63 -0.10 29.29
C GLU A 635 -48.14 -0.29 29.57
N LYS A 636 -49.00 0.41 28.81
CA LYS A 636 -50.45 0.43 29.00
C LYS A 636 -51.17 -0.20 27.82
N LYS A 637 -51.85 -1.32 28.08
CA LYS A 637 -52.74 -1.98 27.13
C LYS A 637 -54.01 -1.16 26.91
N VAL A 638 -54.44 -1.03 25.66
CA VAL A 638 -55.71 -0.40 25.29
C VAL A 638 -56.87 -1.33 25.70
N PRO A 639 -57.86 -0.88 26.50
CA PRO A 639 -59.07 -1.64 26.72
C PRO A 639 -59.91 -1.64 25.44
N VAL A 640 -60.40 -2.82 25.04
CA VAL A 640 -61.20 -3.01 23.83
C VAL A 640 -62.39 -3.93 24.11
N ALA A 641 -63.49 -3.73 23.39
CA ALA A 641 -64.69 -4.56 23.57
C ALA A 641 -64.50 -6.00 23.06
N ASN A 642 -63.63 -6.20 22.05
CA ASN A 642 -63.29 -7.52 21.50
C ASN A 642 -61.83 -7.57 21.04
N THR A 643 -60.97 -8.25 21.81
CA THR A 643 -59.53 -8.39 21.53
C THR A 643 -59.20 -9.14 20.24
N SER A 644 -60.16 -9.81 19.60
CA SER A 644 -59.97 -10.53 18.33
C SER A 644 -60.55 -9.79 17.12
N ASN A 645 -61.19 -8.63 17.32
CA ASN A 645 -61.73 -7.81 16.24
C ASN A 645 -61.86 -6.33 16.65
N LEU A 646 -60.73 -5.61 16.66
CA LEU A 646 -60.64 -4.17 16.90
C LEU A 646 -61.34 -3.35 15.80
N THR A 647 -62.03 -2.31 16.22
CA THR A 647 -62.46 -1.19 15.38
C THR A 647 -61.27 -0.35 14.90
N GLU A 648 -61.46 0.47 13.85
CA GLU A 648 -60.39 1.36 13.36
C GLU A 648 -59.91 2.35 14.42
N THR A 649 -60.80 2.87 15.27
CA THR A 649 -60.43 3.77 16.39
C THR A 649 -59.52 3.07 17.41
N GLU A 650 -59.80 1.81 17.74
CA GLU A 650 -58.96 1.02 18.64
C GLU A 650 -57.60 0.70 18.01
N LYS A 651 -57.57 0.40 16.70
CA LYS A 651 -56.32 0.21 15.94
C LYS A 651 -55.47 1.48 15.90
N ASP A 652 -56.05 2.64 15.65
CA ASP A 652 -55.36 3.93 15.65
C ASP A 652 -54.78 4.25 17.04
N GLN A 653 -55.51 3.93 18.11
CA GLN A 653 -55.02 4.11 19.48
C GLN A 653 -53.88 3.15 19.82
N VAL A 654 -53.97 1.87 19.42
CA VAL A 654 -52.88 0.89 19.59
C VAL A 654 -51.65 1.32 18.79
N LYS A 655 -51.83 1.72 17.52
CA LYS A 655 -50.78 2.24 16.64
C LYS A 655 -50.06 3.42 17.29
N LYS A 656 -50.81 4.42 17.75
CA LYS A 656 -50.26 5.60 18.41
C LYS A 656 -49.48 5.24 19.68
N ASN A 657 -50.00 4.32 20.51
CA ASN A 657 -49.28 3.86 21.69
C ASN A 657 -47.94 3.20 21.33
N VAL A 658 -47.90 2.39 20.27
CA VAL A 658 -46.67 1.75 19.76
C VAL A 658 -45.69 2.79 19.22
N GLU A 659 -46.16 3.78 18.46
CA GLU A 659 -45.34 4.89 17.93
C GLU A 659 -44.77 5.77 19.06
N ASP A 660 -45.59 6.15 20.06
CA ASP A 660 -45.14 6.95 21.21
C ASP A 660 -44.14 6.18 22.11
N ALA A 661 -44.33 4.87 22.31
CA ALA A 661 -43.38 4.02 23.07
C ALA A 661 -42.03 3.79 22.34
N ASN A 662 -41.99 4.00 21.03
CA ASN A 662 -40.80 3.82 20.18
C ASN A 662 -40.27 5.14 19.61
N LYS A 663 -40.67 6.27 20.19
CA LYS A 663 -40.29 7.60 19.75
C LYS A 663 -38.77 7.81 19.85
N GLY A 664 -38.11 7.91 18.69
CA GLY A 664 -36.66 7.99 18.58
C GLY A 664 -35.92 6.65 18.59
N ASN A 665 -36.63 5.52 18.70
CA ASN A 665 -36.10 4.16 18.53
C ASN A 665 -36.17 3.69 17.07
N PHE A 666 -37.22 4.11 16.34
CA PHE A 666 -37.42 3.75 14.94
C PHE A 666 -36.76 4.75 13.96
N PRO A 667 -36.19 4.29 12.83
CA PRO A 667 -35.68 5.16 11.77
C PRO A 667 -36.80 5.84 10.98
N ASP A 668 -36.49 7.00 10.39
CA ASP A 668 -37.40 7.76 9.54
C ASP A 668 -37.92 6.90 8.37
N GLY A 669 -39.24 6.89 8.18
CA GLY A 669 -39.92 6.06 7.17
C GLY A 669 -40.42 4.70 7.68
N THR A 670 -40.20 4.36 8.96
CA THR A 670 -40.84 3.21 9.60
C THR A 670 -42.37 3.35 9.61
N VAL A 671 -43.08 2.25 9.32
CA VAL A 671 -44.55 2.21 9.26
C VAL A 671 -45.09 1.21 10.28
N VAL A 672 -45.94 1.68 11.20
CA VAL A 672 -46.69 0.82 12.12
C VAL A 672 -48.10 0.57 11.54
N THR A 673 -48.50 -0.70 11.53
CA THR A 673 -49.84 -1.18 11.15
C THR A 673 -50.39 -2.10 12.24
N VAL A 674 -51.72 -2.18 12.40
CA VAL A 674 -52.35 -2.97 13.46
C VAL A 674 -53.43 -3.88 12.87
N GLY A 675 -53.33 -5.17 13.17
CA GLY A 675 -54.26 -6.22 12.76
C GLY A 675 -55.62 -6.15 13.47
N ALA A 676 -56.57 -6.98 13.02
CA ALA A 676 -57.88 -7.10 13.67
C ALA A 676 -57.80 -7.68 15.09
N ASP A 677 -56.77 -8.46 15.41
CA ASP A 677 -56.45 -9.01 16.73
C ASP A 677 -55.61 -8.06 17.61
N GLY A 678 -55.37 -6.83 17.15
CA GLY A 678 -54.50 -5.87 17.83
C GLY A 678 -53.00 -6.13 17.69
N THR A 679 -52.57 -7.15 16.95
CA THR A 679 -51.14 -7.39 16.68
C THR A 679 -50.59 -6.25 15.83
N ALA A 680 -49.54 -5.58 16.30
CA ALA A 680 -48.88 -4.52 15.56
C ALA A 680 -47.70 -5.06 14.76
N THR A 681 -47.67 -4.76 13.46
CA THR A 681 -46.54 -5.02 12.57
C THR A 681 -45.81 -3.72 12.31
N VAL A 682 -44.52 -3.70 12.65
CA VAL A 682 -43.59 -2.59 12.40
C VAL A 682 -42.81 -2.95 11.14
N THR A 683 -42.91 -2.13 10.10
CA THR A 683 -42.15 -2.30 8.84
C THR A 683 -41.12 -1.20 8.72
N TYR A 684 -39.83 -1.57 8.67
CA TYR A 684 -38.72 -0.62 8.56
C TYR A 684 -38.47 -0.18 7.10
N PRO A 685 -37.68 0.88 6.86
CA PRO A 685 -37.38 1.38 5.51
C PRO A 685 -36.70 0.36 4.58
N ASP A 686 -35.95 -0.60 5.15
CA ASP A 686 -35.33 -1.71 4.40
C ASP A 686 -36.30 -2.85 4.06
N LYS A 687 -37.57 -2.75 4.50
CA LYS A 687 -38.67 -3.73 4.39
C LYS A 687 -38.56 -4.96 5.30
N SER A 688 -37.60 -5.01 6.22
CA SER A 688 -37.67 -5.95 7.34
C SER A 688 -38.83 -5.59 8.28
N THR A 689 -39.31 -6.56 9.06
CA THR A 689 -40.51 -6.40 9.88
C THR A 689 -40.39 -7.03 11.26
N ASP A 690 -40.82 -6.32 12.29
CA ASP A 690 -41.08 -6.85 13.62
C ASP A 690 -42.58 -6.97 13.91
N THR A 691 -42.93 -7.78 14.91
CA THR A 691 -44.30 -7.91 15.41
C THR A 691 -44.38 -7.79 16.92
N ILE A 692 -45.33 -6.98 17.41
CA ILE A 692 -45.73 -6.92 18.81
C ILE A 692 -47.11 -7.56 18.92
N LYS A 693 -47.24 -8.60 19.74
CA LYS A 693 -48.47 -9.41 19.82
C LYS A 693 -49.64 -8.59 20.36
N GLY A 694 -50.83 -8.78 19.80
CA GLY A 694 -52.04 -8.12 20.28
C GLY A 694 -52.32 -8.35 21.78
N SER A 695 -51.98 -9.53 22.29
CA SER A 695 -52.06 -9.86 23.73
C SER A 695 -51.25 -8.91 24.63
N ASP A 696 -50.22 -8.25 24.10
CA ASP A 696 -49.36 -7.33 24.83
C ASP A 696 -49.79 -5.86 24.66
N LEU A 697 -50.67 -5.59 23.69
CA LEU A 697 -51.13 -4.25 23.30
C LEU A 697 -52.59 -3.95 23.70
N VAL A 698 -53.45 -4.96 23.75
CA VAL A 698 -54.87 -4.84 24.12
C VAL A 698 -55.25 -5.73 25.30
N ARG A 699 -56.33 -5.35 25.97
CA ARG A 699 -57.03 -6.17 26.98
C ARG A 699 -58.55 -6.05 26.79
N PRO A 700 -59.37 -7.01 27.22
CA PRO A 700 -60.80 -6.76 27.33
C PRO A 700 -61.07 -5.58 28.29
N GLU A 701 -62.05 -4.74 27.96
CA GLU A 701 -62.60 -3.75 28.88
C GLU A 701 -63.06 -4.39 30.20
N ASN A 702 -62.73 -3.76 31.32
CA ASN A 702 -63.33 -4.05 32.63
C ASN A 702 -64.66 -3.27 32.82
N ASP A 703 -65.33 -3.38 33.97
CA ASP A 703 -66.62 -2.70 34.22
C ASP A 703 -66.47 -1.18 34.37
N ALA A 704 -65.34 -0.69 34.93
CA ALA A 704 -64.98 0.73 34.98
C ALA A 704 -64.63 1.30 33.59
N ASP A 705 -64.01 0.52 32.71
CA ASP A 705 -63.74 0.92 31.31
C ASP A 705 -65.06 1.12 30.52
N LYS A 706 -66.16 0.45 30.92
CA LYS A 706 -67.46 0.48 30.24
C LYS A 706 -68.48 1.46 30.82
N THR A 707 -68.30 1.92 32.06
CA THR A 707 -69.30 2.71 32.77
C THR A 707 -68.68 3.96 33.37
N THR A 708 -69.50 4.95 33.70
CA THR A 708 -69.02 6.16 34.37
C THR A 708 -70.04 6.54 35.43
N PRO A 709 -69.68 6.56 36.72
CA PRO A 709 -70.61 6.90 37.79
C PRO A 709 -71.18 8.31 37.61
N SER A 710 -72.51 8.40 37.67
CA SER A 710 -73.24 9.65 37.65
C SER A 710 -73.07 10.40 38.98
N VAL A 711 -72.82 11.70 38.91
CA VAL A 711 -72.74 12.57 40.09
C VAL A 711 -74.17 12.90 40.57
N PRO A 712 -74.49 12.76 41.87
CA PRO A 712 -75.80 13.15 42.39
C PRO A 712 -76.06 14.65 42.26
N TYR A 713 -77.28 15.01 41.85
CA TYR A 713 -77.70 16.42 41.70
C TYR A 713 -77.74 17.19 43.03
N LYS A 714 -78.10 16.51 44.12
CA LYS A 714 -78.18 17.12 45.46
C LYS A 714 -76.97 16.71 46.29
N LYS A 715 -76.20 17.72 46.71
CA LYS A 715 -75.13 17.57 47.69
C LYS A 715 -75.68 17.36 49.10
N VAL A 716 -74.87 16.76 49.97
CA VAL A 716 -75.17 16.65 51.40
C VAL A 716 -74.58 17.87 52.12
N PRO A 717 -75.41 18.68 52.82
CA PRO A 717 -74.93 19.82 53.58
C PRO A 717 -74.35 19.37 54.93
N VAL A 718 -73.03 19.46 55.06
CA VAL A 718 -72.24 18.98 56.20
C VAL A 718 -71.65 20.13 57.02
N ALA A 719 -71.19 19.83 58.23
CA ALA A 719 -70.47 20.81 59.05
C ALA A 719 -69.02 21.03 58.60
N ASP A 720 -68.31 19.95 58.25
CA ASP A 720 -66.94 19.96 57.73
C ASP A 720 -66.85 19.02 56.50
N PRO A 721 -66.73 19.55 55.27
CA PRO A 721 -66.56 18.76 54.04
C PRO A 721 -65.32 17.85 54.01
N SER A 722 -64.34 18.05 54.90
CA SER A 722 -63.14 17.20 55.00
C SER A 722 -63.25 16.08 56.04
N HIS A 723 -64.27 16.11 56.91
CA HIS A 723 -64.49 15.14 57.98
C HIS A 723 -65.98 14.80 58.17
N LEU A 724 -66.57 14.13 57.18
CA LEU A 724 -67.93 13.62 57.25
C LEU A 724 -68.11 12.64 58.43
N THR A 725 -69.14 12.89 59.23
CA THR A 725 -69.67 11.92 60.19
C THR A 725 -70.26 10.71 59.45
N ASP A 726 -70.43 9.58 60.15
CA ASP A 726 -70.94 8.35 59.51
C ASP A 726 -72.37 8.54 58.95
N SER A 727 -73.21 9.37 59.59
CA SER A 727 -74.53 9.74 59.06
C SER A 727 -74.44 10.57 57.77
N GLU A 728 -73.44 11.44 57.63
CA GLU A 728 -73.23 12.23 56.42
C GLU A 728 -72.65 11.35 55.28
N LYS A 729 -71.76 10.39 55.61
CA LYS A 729 -71.28 9.36 54.67
C LYS A 729 -72.41 8.46 54.16
N ASP A 730 -73.30 8.00 55.04
CA ASP A 730 -74.46 7.19 54.65
C ASP A 730 -75.42 7.97 53.76
N GLN A 731 -75.60 9.28 54.02
CA GLN A 731 -76.42 10.14 53.16
C GLN A 731 -75.76 10.38 51.80
N VAL A 732 -74.44 10.61 51.74
CA VAL A 732 -73.68 10.69 50.46
C VAL A 732 -73.78 9.37 49.70
N LYS A 733 -73.59 8.24 50.39
CA LYS A 733 -73.71 6.90 49.81
C LYS A 733 -75.11 6.67 49.23
N THR A 734 -76.16 7.09 49.94
CA THR A 734 -77.55 7.02 49.46
C THR A 734 -77.73 7.88 48.21
N ASN A 735 -77.36 9.16 48.25
CA ASN A 735 -77.48 10.07 47.11
C ASN A 735 -76.73 9.54 45.87
N VAL A 736 -75.50 9.04 46.04
CA VAL A 736 -74.72 8.46 44.94
C VAL A 736 -75.36 7.17 44.44
N THR A 737 -75.89 6.32 45.32
CA THR A 737 -76.62 5.09 44.94
C THR A 737 -77.85 5.42 44.11
N ASP A 738 -78.67 6.37 44.56
CA ASP A 738 -79.90 6.79 43.87
C ASP A 738 -79.62 7.42 42.50
N ALA A 739 -78.57 8.23 42.40
CA ALA A 739 -78.12 8.82 41.13
C ALA A 739 -77.58 7.77 40.13
N ASN A 740 -77.23 6.58 40.59
CA ASN A 740 -76.59 5.52 39.82
C ASN A 740 -77.41 4.24 39.68
N LYS A 741 -78.62 4.21 40.24
CA LYS A 741 -79.49 3.02 40.36
C LYS A 741 -79.79 2.29 39.02
N ASP A 742 -79.73 3.02 37.90
CA ASP A 742 -79.98 2.51 36.54
C ASP A 742 -78.68 2.44 35.69
N ASN A 743 -77.53 2.83 36.24
CA ASN A 743 -76.29 3.12 35.51
C ASN A 743 -75.12 2.21 35.90
N LEU A 744 -75.04 1.76 37.15
CA LEU A 744 -73.97 0.88 37.61
C LEU A 744 -74.31 -0.62 37.41
N PRO A 745 -73.34 -1.47 37.07
CA PRO A 745 -73.52 -2.92 37.00
C PRO A 745 -73.99 -3.52 38.33
N SER A 746 -74.81 -4.58 38.23
CA SER A 746 -75.31 -5.30 39.41
C SER A 746 -74.15 -5.89 40.23
N GLY A 747 -74.16 -5.64 41.54
CA GLY A 747 -73.10 -6.06 42.48
C GLY A 747 -72.10 -4.96 42.85
N SER A 748 -72.08 -3.83 42.13
CA SER A 748 -71.21 -2.68 42.43
C SER A 748 -71.36 -2.19 43.88
N GLN A 749 -70.24 -1.90 44.53
CA GLN A 749 -70.15 -1.43 45.92
C GLN A 749 -69.76 0.04 45.97
N ILE A 750 -70.56 0.84 46.69
CA ILE A 750 -70.29 2.26 46.93
C ILE A 750 -69.71 2.44 48.34
N THR A 751 -68.54 3.06 48.45
CA THR A 751 -67.87 3.42 49.70
C THR A 751 -67.52 4.91 49.70
N VAL A 752 -67.65 5.57 50.85
CA VAL A 752 -67.46 7.03 50.97
C VAL A 752 -66.33 7.31 51.96
N GLY A 753 -65.34 8.08 51.53
CA GLY A 753 -64.21 8.53 52.35
C GLY A 753 -64.60 9.57 53.40
N ASN A 754 -63.65 9.93 54.27
CA ASN A 754 -63.85 10.97 55.28
C ASN A 754 -64.07 12.36 54.67
N ASP A 755 -63.58 12.59 53.45
CA ASP A 755 -63.71 13.81 52.65
C ASP A 755 -64.90 13.79 51.68
N GLY A 756 -65.75 12.75 51.77
CA GLY A 756 -66.83 12.51 50.81
C GLY A 756 -66.40 11.86 49.49
N THR A 757 -65.11 11.65 49.24
CA THR A 757 -64.65 10.99 48.01
C THR A 757 -65.23 9.60 47.94
N THR A 758 -66.06 9.36 46.92
CA THR A 758 -66.90 8.17 46.81
C THR A 758 -66.28 7.23 45.79
N THR A 759 -65.87 6.05 46.24
CA THR A 759 -65.34 5.00 45.37
C THR A 759 -66.44 4.01 45.02
N VAL A 760 -66.65 3.81 43.71
CA VAL A 760 -67.42 2.68 43.19
C VAL A 760 -66.44 1.54 42.93
N THR A 761 -66.67 0.38 43.52
CA THR A 761 -65.92 -0.85 43.23
C THR A 761 -66.84 -1.84 42.53
N TYR A 762 -66.51 -2.21 41.29
CA TYR A 762 -67.28 -3.14 40.49
C TYR A 762 -66.99 -4.59 40.88
N LEU A 763 -67.79 -5.54 40.38
CA LEU A 763 -67.71 -6.95 40.77
C LEU A 763 -66.41 -7.62 40.27
N ASP A 764 -65.87 -7.16 39.14
CA ASP A 764 -64.58 -7.57 38.60
C ASP A 764 -63.36 -6.98 39.36
N GLY A 765 -63.60 -6.15 40.37
CA GLY A 765 -62.59 -5.50 41.19
C GLY A 765 -62.04 -4.18 40.61
N SER A 766 -62.46 -3.77 39.42
CA SER A 766 -62.20 -2.44 38.87
C SER A 766 -62.89 -1.35 39.70
N LYS A 767 -62.46 -0.09 39.56
CA LYS A 767 -62.92 1.02 40.42
C LYS A 767 -62.99 2.35 39.69
N ASP A 768 -64.02 3.11 40.03
CA ASP A 768 -64.16 4.53 39.72
C ASP A 768 -64.25 5.38 40.99
N THR A 769 -63.94 6.66 40.86
CA THR A 769 -64.01 7.63 41.96
C THR A 769 -64.78 8.88 41.58
N ILE A 770 -65.78 9.24 42.40
CA ILE A 770 -66.44 10.54 42.40
C ILE A 770 -65.76 11.41 43.46
N PRO A 771 -65.13 12.54 43.11
CA PRO A 771 -64.50 13.43 44.08
C PRO A 771 -65.49 13.99 45.12
N GLY A 772 -65.04 14.16 46.37
CA GLY A 772 -65.89 14.61 47.48
C GLY A 772 -66.57 15.97 47.27
N ASP A 773 -65.89 16.91 46.61
CA ASP A 773 -66.43 18.24 46.26
C ASP A 773 -67.66 18.19 45.37
N LYS A 774 -67.93 17.04 44.71
CA LYS A 774 -69.12 16.83 43.88
C LYS A 774 -70.34 16.40 44.68
N VAL A 775 -70.16 15.88 45.90
CA VAL A 775 -71.23 15.20 46.67
C VAL A 775 -71.54 15.84 48.03
N VAL A 776 -70.66 16.70 48.57
CA VAL A 776 -70.92 17.48 49.79
C VAL A 776 -70.80 19.00 49.60
N GLU A 777 -71.43 19.76 50.50
CA GLU A 777 -71.34 21.21 50.64
C GLU A 777 -71.38 21.63 52.12
N GLY A 778 -70.90 22.82 52.48
CA GLY A 778 -70.96 23.33 53.86
C GLY A 778 -72.31 23.98 54.19
N LYS A 779 -72.79 23.83 55.43
CA LYS A 779 -73.97 24.57 55.93
C LYS A 779 -73.78 26.09 55.92
N SER A 780 -74.85 26.85 55.63
CA SER A 780 -74.85 28.32 55.70
C SER A 780 -74.83 28.84 57.14
N ASP A 781 -74.55 30.14 57.34
CA ASP A 781 -74.53 30.75 58.67
C ASP A 781 -75.93 31.07 59.21
N ALA A 782 -76.94 31.29 58.37
CA ALA A 782 -78.34 31.33 58.81
C ALA A 782 -78.80 29.96 59.36
N ASP A 783 -78.38 28.85 58.74
CA ASP A 783 -78.68 27.49 59.24
C ASP A 783 -77.98 27.18 60.58
N LYS A 784 -76.97 27.98 60.98
CA LYS A 784 -76.21 27.83 62.23
C LYS A 784 -76.68 28.77 63.35
N ASN A 785 -77.41 29.84 63.03
CA ASN A 785 -77.67 30.94 63.97
C ASN A 785 -79.17 31.34 64.01
N GLU A 786 -79.76 31.34 65.22
CA GLU A 786 -81.09 31.91 65.44
C GLU A 786 -81.03 33.44 65.61
N SER A 787 -81.95 34.18 64.97
CA SER A 787 -82.03 35.64 65.09
C SER A 787 -82.76 36.08 66.35
N LYS A 788 -82.20 37.07 67.05
CA LYS A 788 -82.69 37.60 68.33
C LYS A 788 -83.62 38.79 68.12
N VAL A 789 -84.70 38.85 68.91
CA VAL A 789 -85.72 39.91 68.87
C VAL A 789 -85.72 40.74 70.16
N PRO A 790 -86.13 42.03 70.12
CA PRO A 790 -86.25 42.85 71.32
C PRO A 790 -87.36 42.34 72.26
N GLY A 791 -87.18 42.52 73.58
CA GLY A 791 -88.17 42.12 74.57
C GLY A 791 -89.41 43.04 74.63
N ASP A 792 -89.21 44.33 74.36
CA ASP A 792 -90.27 45.34 74.28
C ASP A 792 -90.49 45.76 72.82
N LYS A 793 -91.76 45.94 72.41
CA LYS A 793 -92.13 46.38 71.06
C LYS A 793 -92.10 47.89 70.92
N VAL A 794 -91.61 48.38 69.80
CA VAL A 794 -91.64 49.82 69.46
C VAL A 794 -93.10 50.24 69.22
N LYS A 795 -93.51 51.36 69.82
CA LYS A 795 -94.88 51.87 69.73
C LYS A 795 -94.99 52.84 68.56
N VAL A 796 -95.74 52.44 67.54
CA VAL A 796 -95.88 53.15 66.26
C VAL A 796 -97.31 53.62 66.04
N ASP A 797 -97.52 54.56 65.12
CA ASP A 797 -98.86 55.08 64.84
C ASP A 797 -99.71 54.10 64.00
N ASP A 798 -99.12 53.48 62.97
CA ASP A 798 -99.72 52.37 62.22
C ASP A 798 -98.70 51.22 62.08
N PRO A 799 -98.91 50.06 62.74
CA PRO A 799 -98.04 48.89 62.64
C PRO A 799 -97.86 48.32 61.23
N ASN A 800 -98.73 48.66 60.27
CA ASN A 800 -98.63 48.19 58.89
C ASN A 800 -97.93 49.20 57.96
N LYS A 801 -97.54 50.37 58.49
CA LYS A 801 -96.90 51.44 57.72
C LYS A 801 -96.02 52.33 58.60
N LEU A 802 -94.86 51.79 58.99
CA LEU A 802 -93.83 52.51 59.74
C LEU A 802 -93.29 53.70 58.93
N THR A 803 -93.11 54.82 59.62
CA THR A 803 -92.28 55.94 59.16
C THR A 803 -90.81 55.55 59.10
N ASP A 804 -90.00 56.25 58.31
CA ASP A 804 -88.59 55.93 58.16
C ASP A 804 -87.81 56.06 59.48
N SER A 805 -88.22 56.96 60.38
CA SER A 805 -87.70 57.05 61.76
C SER A 805 -88.04 55.84 62.63
N GLU A 806 -89.24 55.26 62.49
CA GLU A 806 -89.65 54.05 63.23
C GLU A 806 -88.90 52.82 62.69
N LYS A 807 -88.64 52.76 61.37
CA LYS A 807 -87.78 51.73 60.77
C LYS A 807 -86.33 51.85 61.24
N GLU A 808 -85.79 53.06 61.29
CA GLU A 808 -84.41 53.31 61.75
C GLU A 808 -84.22 52.92 63.22
N GLU A 809 -85.18 53.19 64.10
CA GLU A 809 -85.16 52.70 65.49
C GLU A 809 -85.17 51.17 65.55
N LEU A 810 -86.04 50.52 64.76
CA LEU A 810 -86.18 49.06 64.74
C LEU A 810 -84.94 48.34 64.19
N SER A 811 -84.36 48.87 63.12
CA SER A 811 -83.10 48.41 62.52
C SER A 811 -81.96 48.50 63.54
N ASN A 812 -81.73 49.69 64.11
CA ASN A 812 -80.68 49.92 65.12
C ASN A 812 -80.82 49.01 66.36
N ASN A 813 -82.04 48.69 66.79
CA ASN A 813 -82.27 47.79 67.91
C ASN A 813 -81.98 46.32 67.55
N LEU A 814 -82.33 45.90 66.33
CA LEU A 814 -82.07 44.54 65.86
C LEU A 814 -80.60 44.29 65.49
N GLU A 815 -79.88 45.26 64.92
CA GLU A 815 -78.43 45.16 64.65
C GLU A 815 -77.62 45.00 65.95
N LYS A 816 -78.02 45.67 67.04
CA LYS A 816 -77.40 45.47 68.37
C LYS A 816 -77.63 44.08 68.94
N LEU A 817 -78.79 43.48 68.67
CA LEU A 817 -79.14 42.13 69.13
C LEU A 817 -78.54 41.04 68.24
N ASN A 818 -78.28 41.34 66.97
CA ASN A 818 -77.71 40.46 65.96
C ASN A 818 -76.39 41.06 65.42
N PRO A 819 -75.36 41.21 66.27
CA PRO A 819 -74.13 41.89 65.89
C PRO A 819 -73.41 41.17 64.74
N GLY A 820 -72.92 41.93 63.76
CA GLY A 820 -72.27 41.39 62.56
C GLY A 820 -73.24 40.98 61.45
N THR A 821 -74.54 41.29 61.58
CA THR A 821 -75.54 41.13 60.52
C THR A 821 -76.02 42.51 60.02
N VAL A 822 -76.59 42.56 58.81
CA VAL A 822 -77.26 43.74 58.26
C VAL A 822 -78.76 43.58 58.44
N VAL A 823 -79.46 44.56 59.01
CA VAL A 823 -80.91 44.46 59.26
C VAL A 823 -81.72 45.49 58.48
N THR A 824 -82.51 45.02 57.51
CA THR A 824 -83.44 45.83 56.73
C THR A 824 -84.87 45.68 57.25
N ILE A 825 -85.63 46.79 57.30
CA ILE A 825 -87.01 46.83 57.83
C ILE A 825 -87.97 47.24 56.72
N ALA A 826 -89.02 46.44 56.52
CA ALA A 826 -90.11 46.72 55.58
C ALA A 826 -91.14 47.70 56.17
N ASP A 827 -92.05 48.21 55.32
CA ASP A 827 -93.11 49.15 55.71
C ASP A 827 -94.04 48.58 56.81
N ASP A 828 -94.25 47.27 56.86
CA ASP A 828 -95.05 46.57 57.89
C ASP A 828 -94.25 46.21 59.16
N GLY A 829 -93.03 46.72 59.29
CA GLY A 829 -92.12 46.44 60.39
C GLY A 829 -91.41 45.07 60.33
N THR A 830 -91.66 44.25 59.30
CA THR A 830 -90.94 42.97 59.11
C THR A 830 -89.46 43.24 58.87
N ALA A 831 -88.60 42.53 59.60
CA ALA A 831 -87.16 42.69 59.54
C ALA A 831 -86.49 41.49 58.86
N THR A 832 -85.53 41.76 57.99
CA THR A 832 -84.65 40.73 57.39
C THR A 832 -83.24 40.91 57.95
N VAL A 833 -82.71 39.86 58.56
CA VAL A 833 -81.38 39.79 59.18
C VAL A 833 -80.46 39.03 58.23
N THR A 834 -79.44 39.71 57.67
CA THR A 834 -78.52 39.16 56.67
C THR A 834 -77.14 38.89 57.28
N TYR A 835 -76.68 37.65 57.21
CA TYR A 835 -75.38 37.20 57.75
C TYR A 835 -74.22 37.48 56.76
N PRO A 836 -72.94 37.47 57.22
CA PRO A 836 -71.79 37.76 56.37
C PRO A 836 -71.59 36.84 55.15
N ASP A 837 -72.12 35.62 55.19
CA ASP A 837 -72.11 34.68 54.06
C ASP A 837 -73.22 34.96 53.02
N GLY A 838 -74.05 35.98 53.25
CA GLY A 838 -75.18 36.37 52.40
C GLY A 838 -76.49 35.63 52.68
N SER A 839 -76.52 34.69 53.62
CA SER A 839 -77.74 34.01 54.05
C SER A 839 -78.61 34.91 54.94
N THR A 840 -79.94 34.67 55.00
CA THR A 840 -80.89 35.58 55.65
C THR A 840 -81.94 34.88 56.52
N ASN A 841 -82.22 35.45 57.69
CA ASN A 841 -83.38 35.12 58.53
C ASN A 841 -84.43 36.26 58.50
N ILE A 842 -85.71 35.94 58.72
CA ILE A 842 -86.81 36.90 58.71
C ILE A 842 -87.53 36.92 60.07
N ILE A 843 -87.74 38.12 60.62
CA ILE A 843 -88.48 38.38 61.85
C ILE A 843 -89.74 39.17 61.50
N SER A 844 -90.92 38.68 61.91
CA SER A 844 -92.20 39.33 61.55
C SER A 844 -92.37 40.67 62.28
N GLY A 845 -92.89 41.69 61.60
CA GLY A 845 -93.20 42.99 62.22
C GLY A 845 -94.16 42.89 63.41
N SER A 846 -95.03 41.87 63.41
CA SER A 846 -95.91 41.53 64.53
C SER A 846 -95.15 41.21 65.82
N GLN A 847 -93.89 40.80 65.76
CA GLN A 847 -93.01 40.56 66.92
C GLN A 847 -92.35 41.84 67.42
N LEU A 848 -92.34 42.91 66.62
CA LEU A 848 -91.45 44.06 66.78
C LEU A 848 -92.20 45.38 67.07
N VAL A 849 -93.43 45.56 66.57
CA VAL A 849 -94.19 46.82 66.71
C VAL A 849 -95.61 46.67 67.30
N THR A 850 -96.19 47.76 67.81
CA THR A 850 -97.58 47.84 68.27
C THR A 850 -98.17 49.26 68.21
N ALA A 851 -99.50 49.39 68.06
CA ALA A 851 -100.18 50.68 67.79
C ALA A 851 -100.37 51.58 69.03
N LYS A 852 -100.30 52.91 68.86
CA LYS A 852 -100.69 53.91 69.88
C LYS A 852 -102.23 54.07 69.91
N GLY A 853 -102.86 53.88 71.07
CA GLY A 853 -104.32 53.75 71.16
C GLY A 853 -105.11 55.01 71.55
N ASN A 854 -106.23 55.24 70.85
CA ASN A 854 -107.45 55.91 71.33
C ASN A 854 -108.60 55.51 70.37
N GLY A 855 -109.83 55.28 70.85
CA GLY A 855 -110.87 54.59 70.05
C GLY A 855 -112.23 55.27 70.00
N ASN A 856 -113.03 54.95 68.96
CA ASN A 856 -114.50 54.88 69.04
C ASN A 856 -115.17 54.12 67.87
N THR A 857 -116.32 53.49 68.17
CA THR A 857 -117.52 53.22 67.32
C THR A 857 -117.50 52.42 65.99
N THR A 858 -118.33 51.36 66.01
CA THR A 858 -119.37 50.93 65.04
C THR A 858 -119.07 50.10 63.77
N ASN A 859 -119.38 48.81 63.91
CA ASN A 859 -119.95 47.84 62.96
C ASN A 859 -120.50 48.33 61.60
N SER A 860 -120.27 47.52 60.56
CA SER A 860 -121.30 47.18 59.56
C SER A 860 -121.11 45.76 58.98
N ASN A 861 -122.24 45.10 58.74
CA ASN A 861 -122.36 43.74 58.17
C ASN A 861 -121.77 43.66 56.74
N VAL A 862 -121.28 42.47 56.34
CA VAL A 862 -121.75 41.78 55.10
C VAL A 862 -121.72 40.26 55.32
N LYS A 863 -122.63 39.57 54.64
CA LYS A 863 -123.08 38.18 54.81
C LYS A 863 -122.64 37.29 53.64
N VAL A 864 -121.90 36.21 53.95
CA VAL A 864 -122.06 34.81 53.46
C VAL A 864 -122.09 34.52 51.93
N THR A 865 -121.14 33.65 51.49
CA THR A 865 -121.16 32.74 50.29
C THR A 865 -121.15 33.34 48.86
N PRO A 866 -120.95 32.52 47.79
CA PRO A 866 -120.00 31.38 47.60
C PRO A 866 -119.29 31.37 46.22
N THR A 867 -118.20 30.62 46.08
CA THR A 867 -117.65 29.97 44.83
C THR A 867 -116.30 29.36 45.21
N ASN A 868 -115.89 28.13 44.91
CA ASN A 868 -116.29 27.11 43.95
C ASN A 868 -116.21 27.48 42.45
N THR A 869 -114.98 27.47 41.93
CA THR A 869 -114.64 27.17 40.53
C THR A 869 -113.21 26.62 40.54
N ASN A 870 -113.04 25.36 40.13
CA ASN A 870 -112.65 24.97 38.77
C ASN A 870 -111.30 25.56 38.32
N ASN A 871 -110.26 24.73 38.41
CA ASN A 871 -109.76 23.96 37.26
C ASN A 871 -109.69 24.69 35.90
N LYS A 872 -108.48 24.61 35.31
CA LYS A 872 -108.19 24.59 33.86
C LYS A 872 -108.29 25.90 33.07
N ILE A 873 -107.68 25.83 31.86
CA ILE A 873 -107.73 26.78 30.74
C ILE A 873 -106.79 28.01 30.95
N ASN A 874 -105.80 28.28 30.08
CA ASN A 874 -105.39 27.48 28.92
C ASN A 874 -103.95 27.71 28.44
N LYS A 875 -103.51 26.75 27.63
CA LYS A 875 -102.56 26.93 26.53
C LYS A 875 -103.15 27.86 25.46
N ASP A 876 -102.26 28.50 24.69
CA ASP A 876 -102.52 29.16 23.40
C ASP A 876 -103.39 30.44 23.48
N ASN A 877 -103.00 31.60 22.95
CA ASN A 877 -102.65 31.80 21.55
C ASN A 877 -101.92 33.13 21.26
N ASN A 878 -100.82 33.04 20.54
CA ASN A 878 -100.63 33.62 19.20
C ASN A 878 -101.25 35.00 18.84
N SER A 879 -100.34 35.92 18.47
CA SER A 879 -100.47 36.91 17.36
C SER A 879 -100.88 38.38 17.64
N LEU A 880 -100.31 39.24 16.78
CA LEU A 880 -100.52 40.68 16.54
C LEU A 880 -100.10 41.64 17.69
N GLY A 881 -99.29 42.69 17.49
CA GLY A 881 -98.48 43.11 16.34
C GLY A 881 -98.66 44.60 15.96
N LYS A 882 -97.56 45.39 15.95
CA LYS A 882 -97.29 46.55 15.04
C LYS A 882 -95.99 47.31 15.38
N ASN A 883 -95.18 47.53 14.35
CA ASN A 883 -94.32 48.71 14.01
C ASN A 883 -93.43 49.35 15.11
N THR A 884 -92.17 49.68 14.84
CA THR A 884 -91.72 50.55 13.72
C THR A 884 -90.23 50.36 13.39
N ALA A 885 -89.86 50.31 12.08
CA ALA A 885 -88.51 50.48 11.44
C ALA A 885 -87.24 49.84 12.10
N ASN A 886 -86.28 49.18 11.45
CA ASN A 886 -85.97 48.81 10.05
C ASN A 886 -84.85 47.73 10.12
N ALA A 887 -84.61 46.79 9.19
CA ALA A 887 -85.24 46.49 7.91
C ALA A 887 -85.20 44.95 7.58
N LYS A 888 -84.63 44.54 6.42
CA LYS A 888 -84.57 43.19 5.80
C LYS A 888 -83.15 42.95 5.21
N ALA A 889 -82.64 41.76 4.81
CA ALA A 889 -82.88 40.30 4.98
C ALA A 889 -81.73 39.57 4.16
N GLY A 890 -81.51 38.25 4.09
CA GLY A 890 -82.08 37.04 4.71
C GLY A 890 -81.68 35.74 3.94
N GLU A 891 -82.09 34.57 4.45
CA GLU A 891 -82.12 33.21 3.83
C GLU A 891 -80.84 32.34 3.60
N LEU A 892 -81.10 31.02 3.64
CA LEU A 892 -80.31 29.80 3.34
C LEU A 892 -80.33 29.52 1.81
N PRO A 893 -79.51 28.60 1.18
CA PRO A 893 -79.55 27.14 1.45
C PRO A 893 -78.29 26.31 1.03
N GLN A 894 -78.53 25.02 0.71
CA GLN A 894 -77.64 23.88 0.46
C GLN A 894 -76.83 23.89 -0.86
N THR A 895 -75.85 22.96 -0.92
CA THR A 895 -75.37 22.13 -2.08
C THR A 895 -75.04 22.76 -3.43
N GLY A 896 -73.97 22.25 -4.06
CA GLY A 896 -73.93 22.05 -5.51
C GLY A 896 -72.68 22.59 -6.20
N GLU A 897 -72.03 21.73 -6.98
CA GLU A 897 -70.92 22.09 -7.89
C GLU A 897 -71.40 22.97 -9.05
N THR A 898 -70.48 23.68 -9.72
CA THR A 898 -70.18 23.42 -11.15
C THR A 898 -69.06 24.31 -11.72
N ASN A 899 -68.19 23.66 -12.51
CA ASN A 899 -67.56 24.13 -13.77
C ASN A 899 -66.53 25.28 -13.70
N ASP A 900 -65.24 25.04 -13.99
CA ASP A 900 -64.58 24.66 -15.27
C ASP A 900 -64.08 25.90 -16.07
N SER A 901 -62.99 25.87 -16.84
CA SER A 901 -62.04 24.78 -17.17
C SER A 901 -60.73 25.33 -17.79
N GLN A 902 -59.64 24.53 -17.72
CA GLN A 902 -58.60 24.32 -18.77
C GLN A 902 -57.81 25.54 -19.35
N LYS A 903 -56.48 25.54 -19.59
CA LYS A 903 -55.55 24.47 -20.05
C LYS A 903 -54.12 25.04 -20.30
N LEU A 904 -53.13 24.13 -20.40
CA LEU A 904 -51.75 24.28 -20.99
C LEU A 904 -50.80 25.32 -20.33
N SER A 905 -49.46 25.21 -20.23
CA SER A 905 -48.35 24.37 -20.77
C SER A 905 -47.33 25.23 -21.55
N VAL A 906 -46.07 24.75 -21.63
CA VAL A 906 -44.97 25.13 -22.56
C VAL A 906 -43.94 26.21 -22.12
N ILE A 907 -42.74 25.73 -21.75
CA ILE A 907 -41.38 26.05 -22.26
C ILE A 907 -41.07 27.48 -22.76
N GLY A 908 -39.93 28.08 -22.34
CA GLY A 908 -39.25 29.09 -23.18
C GLY A 908 -38.13 29.99 -22.59
N MET A 909 -36.87 29.51 -22.63
CA MET A 909 -35.62 30.22 -23.01
C MET A 909 -35.22 31.67 -22.53
N ALA A 910 -33.91 31.77 -22.23
CA ALA A 910 -32.92 32.77 -22.76
C ALA A 910 -32.38 33.97 -21.92
N LEU A 911 -31.09 33.84 -21.56
CA LEU A 911 -29.93 34.74 -21.84
C LEU A 911 -29.68 36.08 -21.08
N MET A 912 -28.50 36.07 -20.40
CA MET A 912 -27.37 37.04 -20.45
C MET A 912 -27.33 38.35 -19.63
N GLY A 913 -26.22 38.48 -18.88
CA GLY A 913 -25.55 39.75 -18.49
C GLY A 913 -25.35 39.94 -16.97
N ILE A 914 -24.23 40.49 -16.44
CA ILE A 914 -22.96 40.95 -17.06
C ILE A 914 -21.88 41.25 -15.96
N LEU A 915 -20.57 41.15 -16.29
CA LEU A 915 -19.35 41.65 -15.57
C LEU A 915 -19.00 41.16 -14.13
N GLY A 916 -17.71 40.95 -13.78
CA GLY A 916 -16.50 40.91 -14.63
C GLY A 916 -15.12 40.91 -13.91
N LEU A 917 -14.07 40.58 -14.70
CA LEU A 917 -12.61 40.82 -14.53
C LEU A 917 -11.90 40.15 -13.32
N PHE A 918 -10.61 39.75 -13.34
CA PHE A 918 -9.46 39.77 -14.27
C PHE A 918 -8.82 38.35 -14.36
N GLY A 919 -7.96 37.95 -15.32
CA GLY A 919 -7.49 38.62 -16.53
C GLY A 919 -6.12 38.09 -17.05
N LEU A 920 -6.13 37.36 -18.18
CA LEU A 920 -5.00 37.02 -19.09
C LEU A 920 -3.85 36.14 -18.51
N GLY A 921 -3.11 35.32 -19.27
CA GLY A 921 -3.03 34.95 -20.70
C GLY A 921 -1.65 34.26 -20.90
N LYS A 922 -1.32 33.37 -21.85
CA LYS A 922 -1.77 32.98 -23.20
C LYS A 922 -1.29 31.50 -23.41
N LYS A 923 -2.09 30.47 -23.72
CA LYS A 923 -2.47 29.97 -25.07
C LYS A 923 -1.52 30.42 -26.20
N ARG A 924 -0.87 29.54 -26.99
CA ARG A 924 -1.40 28.57 -27.98
C ARG A 924 -0.15 28.07 -28.79
N LYS A 925 -0.12 27.00 -29.58
CA LYS A 925 -1.03 25.89 -29.95
C LYS A 925 -0.14 24.79 -30.58
N LYS A 926 -0.63 23.54 -30.69
CA LYS A 926 -0.12 22.60 -31.71
C LYS A 926 -0.49 23.10 -33.10
N ASP A 927 0.45 22.97 -34.04
CA ASP A 927 0.26 22.08 -35.18
C ASP A 927 0.97 20.75 -34.84
#